data_AF-A0A518W9C1-F1
#
_entry.id   AF-A0A518W9C1-F1
#
_cell.length_a   1.000
_cell.length_b   1.000
_cell.length_c   1.000
_cell.angle_alpha   90.00
_cell.angle_beta   90.00
_cell.angle_gamma   90.00
#
_symmetry.space_group_name_H-M   'P 1'
#
loop_
_entity.id
_entity.type
_entity.pdbx_description
1 polymer ?
#
loop_
_entity_poly.entity_id
_entity_poly.type
_entity_poly.pdbx_seq_one_letter_code
_entity_poly.pdbx_strand_id
1 'polypeptide(L)'
;MGSVQIVTTVLAAAITAVAVWLAVRAVLKMVAVIRLGQPAPERFADKGTRAKTMLVETAGHTRMLRWGVVGAAHWFVMVGFIVLSLLVLEAYFEVVSPTGGLPLIGGLAVYGLVTEVIAVLGTVGIGVLIAIRVRNRPTRPGGRSRFTGSTMWQGYFVEAVVLTVLIMGFVIRGFKVATDHFEYPVWATPVSHAVGALLPAWPAGVSIAALIKIAISMTWLIVIALNVTMGVAWHRFLAFFNIFFKREPARPAGSGLGPLRPMTSNGKPLDFEEADPEKDQFGVAQVEQFTWKGLLDFSTCTECGRCQSQCPAWNTGKPLSPKLLVLSLRDHAYAKAPYLLAGGGKDLTGEEKATAAQLAHLDVLTLAEAEKPLIGDAEAGGVIDPDVLWSCTTCGACVEQCPVDIEHVDHIVDMRRYQVLIESSFPSEAGVMLRNLENKGNPWGAPQNTREDWTKGLGFEVPRVGEVDDFEYLFWVGCAGAFEDRAKKTTRAVATLLHEAGVSFAILGEGETCSGDPARRIGNEFVFQMLAQQNVETLNEAFEGREQAKRKIVATCPHCFNTLGNEYGQLGGEFEVVHHTQLLAHLVSTGRLTPVQPVDGGVTYHDPCYLGRHNRVFAAPREVLGSALNGGGRADADLIEMPRNSERSFCCGAGGARMWMEEKIGKRINVDRVEEAMSTGARTVAVGCPFCSTMLNDGVNGKGAGEQVEVVDVASVLLRSVKPDTAPGGKETAPAAG
;
A
#
# COMPACT_ATOMS: atom_id res chain seq x y z
N MET A 1 3.72 -0.56 -56.25
CA MET A 1 3.92 -1.66 -55.28
C MET A 1 4.31 -2.91 -56.05
N GLY A 2 5.37 -3.62 -55.63
CA GLY A 2 5.70 -4.94 -56.19
C GLY A 2 4.81 -6.04 -55.61
N SER A 3 4.94 -7.26 -56.14
CA SER A 3 4.18 -8.44 -55.67
C SER A 3 4.40 -8.72 -54.19
N VAL A 4 5.64 -8.57 -53.70
CA VAL A 4 5.97 -8.71 -52.28
C VAL A 4 5.18 -7.71 -51.43
N GLN A 5 5.18 -6.42 -51.78
CA GLN A 5 4.45 -5.39 -51.03
C GLN A 5 2.95 -5.64 -50.99
N ILE A 6 2.37 -6.12 -52.09
CA ILE A 6 0.95 -6.47 -52.15
C ILE A 6 0.66 -7.59 -51.15
N VAL A 7 1.44 -8.68 -51.17
CA VAL A 7 1.26 -9.82 -50.26
C VAL A 7 1.47 -9.39 -48.81
N THR A 8 2.54 -8.65 -48.50
CA THR A 8 2.82 -8.21 -47.13
C THR A 8 1.74 -7.26 -46.61
N THR A 9 1.23 -6.36 -47.45
CA THR A 9 0.16 -5.43 -47.09
C THR A 9 -1.14 -6.17 -46.79
N VAL A 10 -1.55 -7.11 -47.65
CA VAL A 10 -2.78 -7.90 -47.47
C VAL A 10 -2.71 -8.75 -46.21
N LEU A 11 -1.58 -9.42 -45.96
CA LEU A 11 -1.39 -10.22 -44.75
C LEU A 11 -1.39 -9.36 -43.49
N ALA A 12 -0.68 -8.22 -43.50
CA ALA A 12 -0.68 -7.28 -42.39
C ALA A 12 -2.10 -6.80 -42.08
N ALA A 13 -2.86 -6.39 -43.09
CA ALA A 13 -4.25 -5.95 -42.93
C ALA A 13 -5.16 -7.05 -42.36
N ALA A 14 -5.06 -8.28 -42.87
CA ALA A 14 -5.87 -9.41 -42.43
C ALA A 14 -5.63 -9.77 -40.96
N ILE A 15 -4.37 -9.90 -40.54
CA ILE A 15 -4.01 -10.24 -39.15
C ILE A 15 -4.45 -9.11 -38.21
N THR A 16 -4.29 -7.85 -38.63
CA THR A 16 -4.69 -6.68 -37.85
C THR A 16 -6.20 -6.62 -37.64
N ALA A 17 -7.00 -6.90 -38.66
CA ALA A 17 -8.46 -6.92 -38.54
C ALA A 17 -8.92 -7.93 -37.48
N VAL A 18 -8.35 -9.13 -37.46
CA VAL A 18 -8.62 -10.15 -36.45
C VAL A 18 -8.20 -9.68 -35.05
N ALA A 19 -6.98 -9.13 -34.94
CA ALA A 19 -6.44 -8.67 -33.67
C ALA A 19 -7.28 -7.54 -33.06
N VAL A 20 -7.68 -6.55 -33.87
CA VAL A 20 -8.54 -5.44 -33.44
C VAL A 20 -9.92 -5.94 -33.03
N TRP A 21 -10.54 -6.82 -33.81
CA TRP A 21 -11.85 -7.39 -33.44
C TRP A 21 -11.81 -8.12 -32.09
N LEU A 22 -10.80 -8.97 -31.87
CA LEU A 22 -10.60 -9.66 -30.60
C LEU A 22 -10.32 -8.67 -29.46
N ALA A 23 -9.47 -7.67 -29.68
CA ALA A 23 -9.14 -6.67 -28.67
C ALA A 23 -10.37 -5.85 -28.25
N VAL A 24 -11.21 -5.43 -29.19
CA VAL A 24 -12.46 -4.73 -28.89
C VAL A 24 -13.38 -5.61 -28.05
N ARG A 25 -13.57 -6.88 -28.42
CA ARG A 25 -14.36 -7.83 -27.61
C ARG A 25 -13.79 -8.02 -26.20
N ALA A 26 -12.47 -8.11 -26.07
CA ALA A 26 -11.81 -8.25 -24.79
C ALA A 26 -12.04 -7.02 -23.90
N VAL A 27 -11.86 -5.80 -24.43
CA VAL A 27 -12.12 -4.55 -23.71
C VAL A 27 -13.58 -4.44 -23.29
N LEU A 28 -14.52 -4.74 -24.18
CA LEU A 28 -15.95 -4.75 -23.85
C LEU A 28 -16.27 -5.74 -22.72
N LYS A 29 -15.68 -6.94 -22.75
CA LYS A 29 -15.81 -7.92 -21.68
C LYS A 29 -15.25 -7.40 -20.36
N MET A 30 -14.03 -6.85 -20.35
CA MET A 30 -13.42 -6.30 -19.12
C MET A 30 -14.25 -5.15 -18.54
N VAL A 31 -14.73 -4.23 -19.38
CA VAL A 31 -15.59 -3.13 -18.95
C VAL A 31 -16.91 -3.66 -18.38
N ALA A 32 -17.51 -4.67 -19.00
CA ALA A 32 -18.72 -5.31 -18.48
C ALA A 32 -18.48 -5.93 -17.10
N VAL A 33 -17.38 -6.67 -16.92
CA VAL A 33 -16.98 -7.25 -15.62
C VAL A 33 -16.78 -6.16 -14.57
N ILE A 34 -15.99 -5.13 -14.89
CA ILE A 34 -15.68 -4.04 -13.95
C ILE A 34 -16.96 -3.32 -13.51
N ARG A 35 -17.95 -3.16 -14.39
CA ARG A 35 -19.23 -2.50 -14.10
C ARG A 35 -20.20 -3.35 -13.25
N LEU A 36 -19.92 -4.62 -13.00
CA LEU A 36 -20.73 -5.45 -12.09
C LEU A 36 -20.63 -5.01 -10.64
N GLY A 37 -19.53 -4.33 -10.27
CA GLY A 37 -19.31 -3.89 -8.90
C GLY A 37 -20.21 -2.72 -8.50
N GLN A 38 -20.36 -2.54 -7.18
CA GLN A 38 -21.15 -1.48 -6.57
C GLN A 38 -20.73 -0.07 -7.03
N PRO A 39 -21.66 0.90 -7.06
CA PRO A 39 -21.35 2.29 -7.39
C PRO A 39 -20.32 2.90 -6.43
N ALA A 40 -19.40 3.70 -6.97
CA ALA A 40 -18.43 4.49 -6.21
C ALA A 40 -18.35 5.92 -6.80
N PRO A 41 -19.37 6.76 -6.56
CA PRO A 41 -19.49 8.08 -7.20
C PRO A 41 -18.38 9.05 -6.80
N GLU A 42 -17.81 8.91 -5.60
CA GLU A 42 -16.71 9.75 -5.10
C GLU A 42 -15.45 9.69 -5.96
N ARG A 43 -15.30 8.60 -6.73
CA ARG A 43 -14.15 8.40 -7.63
C ARG A 43 -14.13 9.37 -8.81
N PHE A 44 -15.24 10.06 -9.07
CA PHE A 44 -15.38 11.05 -10.14
C PHE A 44 -15.21 12.51 -9.69
N ALA A 45 -15.03 12.77 -8.39
CA ALA A 45 -14.68 14.09 -7.86
C ALA A 45 -13.25 14.51 -8.25
N ASP A 46 -12.91 15.79 -8.17
CA ASP A 46 -11.54 16.33 -8.34
C ASP A 46 -10.77 15.86 -9.59
N LYS A 47 -11.46 15.82 -10.73
CA LYS A 47 -10.91 15.31 -12.01
C LYS A 47 -9.57 15.94 -12.39
N GLY A 48 -9.38 17.23 -12.11
CA GLY A 48 -8.13 17.95 -12.37
C GLY A 48 -6.96 17.41 -11.56
N THR A 49 -7.13 17.28 -10.24
CA THR A 49 -6.14 16.70 -9.33
C THR A 49 -5.83 15.26 -9.72
N ARG A 50 -6.85 14.46 -10.02
CA ARG A 50 -6.71 13.06 -10.47
C ARG A 50 -5.90 12.95 -11.75
N ALA A 51 -6.19 13.77 -12.76
CA ALA A 51 -5.45 13.80 -14.02
C ALA A 51 -3.98 14.18 -13.78
N LYS A 52 -3.73 15.22 -12.98
CA LYS A 52 -2.37 15.63 -12.60
C LYS A 52 -1.63 14.49 -11.91
N THR A 53 -2.25 13.86 -10.92
CA THR A 53 -1.65 12.75 -10.16
C THR A 53 -1.35 11.57 -11.06
N MET A 54 -2.29 11.14 -11.91
CA MET A 54 -2.07 10.07 -12.88
C MET A 54 -0.90 10.37 -13.82
N LEU A 55 -0.81 11.60 -14.35
CA LEU A 55 0.30 12.00 -15.22
C LEU A 55 1.64 12.01 -14.48
N VAL A 56 1.69 12.59 -13.28
CA VAL A 56 2.91 12.66 -12.46
C VAL A 56 3.40 11.26 -12.08
N GLU A 57 2.51 10.39 -11.63
CA GLU A 57 2.88 9.05 -11.20
C GLU A 57 3.27 8.15 -12.38
N THR A 58 2.59 8.31 -13.51
CA THR A 58 2.91 7.52 -14.71
C THR A 58 4.19 8.01 -15.37
N ALA A 59 4.33 9.30 -15.68
CA ALA A 59 5.52 9.83 -16.33
C ALA A 59 6.76 9.75 -15.41
N GLY A 60 6.56 10.11 -14.13
CA GLY A 60 7.62 10.09 -13.13
C GLY A 60 7.97 8.69 -12.63
N HIS A 61 7.17 7.64 -12.94
CA HIS A 61 7.36 6.28 -12.42
C HIS A 61 7.69 6.26 -10.92
N THR A 62 7.06 7.14 -10.16
CA THR A 62 7.48 7.55 -8.80
C THR A 62 7.57 6.37 -7.82
N ARG A 63 6.82 5.30 -8.08
CA ARG A 63 6.87 4.02 -7.35
C ARG A 63 7.89 3.02 -7.87
N MET A 64 8.01 2.91 -9.19
CA MET A 64 8.92 1.96 -9.84
C MET A 64 10.38 2.37 -9.65
N LEU A 65 10.70 3.67 -9.77
CA LEU A 65 12.06 4.20 -9.65
C LEU A 65 12.67 4.09 -8.24
N ARG A 66 11.86 3.85 -7.20
CA ARG A 66 12.36 3.55 -5.85
C ARG A 66 13.19 2.26 -5.78
N TRP A 67 13.17 1.43 -6.82
CA TRP A 67 13.81 0.13 -6.88
C TRP A 67 15.04 0.09 -7.79
N GLY A 68 15.85 1.15 -7.77
CA GLY A 68 17.17 1.24 -8.41
C GLY A 68 17.16 0.79 -9.86
N VAL A 69 17.96 -0.25 -10.16
CA VAL A 69 18.13 -0.81 -11.51
C VAL A 69 16.83 -1.33 -12.12
N VAL A 70 15.96 -1.98 -11.34
CA VAL A 70 14.68 -2.51 -11.85
C VAL A 70 13.77 -1.37 -12.30
N GLY A 71 13.73 -0.29 -11.51
CA GLY A 71 12.93 0.88 -11.82
C GLY A 71 13.37 1.54 -13.12
N ALA A 72 14.68 1.78 -13.27
CA ALA A 72 15.25 2.38 -14.47
C ALA A 72 15.04 1.50 -15.71
N ALA A 73 15.33 0.19 -15.62
CA ALA A 73 15.12 -0.75 -16.72
C ALA A 73 13.64 -0.82 -17.15
N HIS A 74 12.71 -0.84 -16.19
CA HIS A 74 11.28 -0.82 -16.47
C HIS A 74 10.83 0.49 -17.11
N TRP A 75 11.39 1.63 -16.71
CA TRP A 75 11.05 2.93 -17.28
C TRP A 75 11.36 2.98 -18.78
N PHE A 76 12.55 2.54 -19.19
CA PHE A 76 12.90 2.46 -20.61
C PHE A 76 12.03 1.48 -21.39
N VAL A 77 11.61 0.37 -20.78
CA VAL A 77 10.66 -0.55 -21.41
C VAL A 77 9.26 0.07 -21.52
N MET A 78 8.82 0.85 -20.54
CA MET A 78 7.52 1.53 -20.57
C MET A 78 7.48 2.65 -21.62
N VAL A 79 8.48 3.56 -21.61
CA VAL A 79 8.60 4.61 -22.63
C VAL A 79 8.81 3.96 -23.99
N GLY A 80 9.62 2.90 -24.02
CA GLY A 80 9.79 1.99 -25.15
C GLY A 80 8.45 1.54 -25.70
N PHE A 81 7.52 1.04 -24.88
CA PHE A 81 6.19 0.61 -25.35
C PHE A 81 5.40 1.73 -26.03
N ILE A 82 5.41 2.95 -25.47
CA ILE A 82 4.73 4.11 -26.06
C ILE A 82 5.37 4.47 -27.41
N VAL A 83 6.70 4.56 -27.47
CA VAL A 83 7.43 4.89 -28.70
C VAL A 83 7.37 3.75 -29.73
N LEU A 84 7.40 2.49 -29.29
CA LEU A 84 7.30 1.28 -30.10
C LEU A 84 5.95 1.22 -30.81
N SER A 85 4.88 1.74 -30.22
CA SER A 85 3.58 1.84 -30.91
C SER A 85 3.68 2.68 -32.20
N LEU A 86 4.48 3.75 -32.18
CA LEU A 86 4.79 4.55 -33.37
C LEU A 86 5.65 3.77 -34.37
N LEU A 87 6.58 2.95 -33.89
CA LEU A 87 7.41 2.11 -34.77
C LEU A 87 6.64 0.92 -35.37
N VAL A 88 5.58 0.45 -34.73
CA VAL A 88 4.64 -0.53 -35.31
C VAL A 88 3.75 0.18 -36.32
N LEU A 89 3.30 1.41 -36.04
CA LEU A 89 2.59 2.23 -37.00
C LEU A 89 3.44 2.51 -38.25
N GLU A 90 4.72 2.85 -38.08
CA GLU A 90 5.68 3.04 -39.17
C GLU A 90 5.78 1.78 -40.07
N ALA A 91 5.76 0.59 -39.46
CA ALA A 91 5.80 -0.68 -40.18
C ALA A 91 4.64 -0.86 -41.16
N TYR A 92 3.46 -0.27 -40.92
CA TYR A 92 2.37 -0.31 -41.89
C TYR A 92 2.67 0.48 -43.17
N PHE A 93 3.49 1.53 -43.09
CA PHE A 93 3.97 2.23 -44.28
C PHE A 93 5.05 1.43 -44.99
N GLU A 94 5.90 0.73 -44.23
CA GLU A 94 7.03 -0.07 -44.73
C GLU A 94 6.59 -1.36 -45.47
N VAL A 95 5.44 -1.95 -45.10
CA VAL A 95 4.85 -3.06 -45.88
C VAL A 95 4.27 -2.61 -47.21
N VAL A 96 3.84 -1.35 -47.33
CA VAL A 96 3.29 -0.76 -48.57
C VAL A 96 4.43 -0.30 -49.48
N SER A 97 5.45 0.36 -48.91
CA SER A 97 6.63 0.85 -49.61
C SER A 97 7.89 0.62 -48.78
N PRO A 98 8.97 0.01 -49.32
CA PRO A 98 10.26 -0.11 -48.63
C PRO A 98 10.87 1.23 -48.17
N THR A 99 10.50 2.33 -48.82
CA THR A 99 10.92 3.69 -48.44
C THR A 99 9.91 4.41 -47.53
N GLY A 100 8.81 3.75 -47.17
CA GLY A 100 7.75 4.31 -46.36
C GLY A 100 8.22 4.65 -44.94
N GLY A 101 7.66 5.71 -44.36
CA GLY A 101 7.92 6.14 -43.00
C GLY A 101 6.72 6.93 -42.45
N LEU A 102 6.77 7.33 -41.18
CA LEU A 102 5.69 8.12 -40.60
C LEU A 102 5.57 9.49 -41.30
N PRO A 103 4.36 9.89 -41.71
CA PRO A 103 4.16 11.22 -42.27
C PRO A 103 4.53 12.28 -41.23
N LEU A 104 5.10 13.40 -41.69
CA LEU A 104 5.48 14.59 -40.90
C LEU A 104 6.72 14.45 -40.01
N ILE A 105 6.90 13.34 -39.29
CA ILE A 105 7.99 13.18 -38.31
C ILE A 105 9.09 12.21 -38.73
N GLY A 106 8.83 11.32 -39.70
CA GLY A 106 9.75 10.26 -40.13
C GLY A 106 11.03 10.74 -40.83
N GLY A 107 11.13 12.02 -41.20
CA GLY A 107 12.35 12.61 -41.77
C GLY A 107 13.19 13.39 -40.75
N LEU A 108 12.71 13.54 -39.50
CA LEU A 108 13.38 14.39 -38.51
C LEU A 108 14.53 13.64 -37.85
N ALA A 109 15.76 14.17 -37.93
CA ALA A 109 16.92 13.57 -37.26
C ALA A 109 16.72 13.34 -35.76
N VAL A 110 15.97 14.22 -35.09
CA VAL A 110 15.60 14.06 -33.67
C VAL A 110 14.70 12.85 -33.43
N TYR A 111 13.76 12.56 -34.34
CA TYR A 111 12.93 11.37 -34.24
C TYR A 111 13.78 10.09 -34.40
N GLY A 112 14.70 10.08 -35.37
CA GLY A 112 15.70 9.03 -35.53
C GLY A 112 16.52 8.80 -34.25
N LEU A 113 17.06 9.88 -33.67
CA LEU A 113 17.82 9.84 -32.41
C LEU A 113 17.00 9.28 -31.24
N VAL A 114 15.80 9.83 -31.01
CA VAL A 114 14.95 9.42 -29.88
C VAL A 114 14.58 7.94 -29.98
N THR A 115 14.16 7.50 -31.17
CA THR A 115 13.78 6.12 -31.40
C THR A 115 14.97 5.17 -31.31
N GLU A 116 16.16 5.57 -31.77
CA GLU A 116 17.39 4.79 -31.62
C GLU A 116 17.76 4.61 -30.14
N VAL A 117 17.84 5.72 -29.39
CA VAL A 117 18.23 5.70 -27.97
C VAL A 117 17.24 4.86 -27.16
N ILE A 118 15.94 5.06 -27.37
CA ILE A 118 14.89 4.28 -26.67
C ILE A 118 14.93 2.82 -27.09
N ALA A 119 15.20 2.49 -28.36
CA ALA A 119 15.32 1.10 -28.79
C ALA A 119 16.52 0.42 -28.13
N VAL A 120 17.69 1.06 -28.11
CA VAL A 120 18.91 0.51 -27.48
C VAL A 120 18.72 0.32 -25.98
N LEU A 121 18.30 1.37 -25.27
CA LEU A 121 18.11 1.32 -23.81
C LEU A 121 16.92 0.43 -23.43
N GLY A 122 15.90 0.35 -24.27
CA GLY A 122 14.79 -0.59 -24.14
C GLY A 122 15.24 -2.05 -24.28
N THR A 123 16.11 -2.36 -25.24
CA THR A 123 16.68 -3.71 -25.44
C THR A 123 17.56 -4.11 -24.27
N VAL A 124 18.41 -3.21 -23.77
CA VAL A 124 19.20 -3.45 -22.55
C VAL A 124 18.27 -3.63 -21.35
N GLY A 125 17.28 -2.75 -21.19
CA GLY A 125 16.31 -2.77 -20.11
C GLY A 125 15.52 -4.08 -20.03
N ILE A 126 14.98 -4.55 -21.16
CA ILE A 126 14.25 -5.83 -21.20
C ILE A 126 15.20 -7.01 -20.92
N GLY A 127 16.44 -6.97 -21.41
CA GLY A 127 17.46 -7.97 -21.08
C GLY A 127 17.74 -8.06 -19.58
N VAL A 128 17.87 -6.91 -18.90
CA VAL A 128 18.01 -6.82 -17.45
C VAL A 128 16.79 -7.42 -16.74
N LEU A 129 15.57 -7.08 -17.17
CA LEU A 129 14.34 -7.60 -16.55
C LEU A 129 14.19 -9.12 -16.73
N ILE A 130 14.53 -9.65 -17.90
CA ILE A 130 14.57 -11.09 -18.19
C ILE A 130 15.56 -11.78 -17.24
N ALA A 131 16.79 -11.25 -17.11
CA ALA A 131 17.81 -11.79 -16.22
C ALA A 131 17.35 -11.80 -14.76
N ILE A 132 16.69 -10.72 -14.30
CA ILE A 132 16.13 -10.62 -12.96
C ILE A 132 15.00 -11.64 -12.75
N ARG A 133 14.12 -11.85 -13.73
CA ARG A 133 13.06 -12.88 -13.64
C ARG A 133 13.65 -14.27 -13.52
N VAL A 134 14.62 -14.61 -14.38
CA VAL A 134 15.29 -15.92 -14.37
C VAL A 134 16.02 -16.16 -13.03
N ARG A 135 16.65 -15.14 -12.47
CA ARG A 135 17.32 -15.21 -11.16
C ARG A 135 16.35 -15.40 -10.00
N ASN A 136 15.13 -14.89 -10.10
CA ASN A 136 14.12 -14.93 -9.06
C ASN A 136 13.01 -15.97 -9.32
N ARG A 137 13.23 -16.96 -10.19
CA ARG A 137 12.20 -17.97 -10.50
C ARG A 137 11.79 -18.76 -9.23
N PRO A 138 10.49 -19.12 -9.07
CA PRO A 138 10.00 -19.81 -7.86
C PRO A 138 10.66 -21.17 -7.60
N THR A 139 11.21 -21.82 -8.62
CA THR A 139 11.83 -23.15 -8.54
C THR A 139 13.28 -23.14 -8.02
N ARG A 140 13.85 -21.98 -7.67
CA ARG A 140 15.20 -21.94 -7.08
C ARG A 140 15.16 -22.24 -5.58
N PRO A 141 16.16 -22.97 -5.05
CA PRO A 141 16.37 -23.08 -3.61
C PRO A 141 16.64 -21.70 -3.01
N GLY A 142 15.96 -21.34 -1.92
CA GLY A 142 16.15 -20.07 -1.21
C GLY A 142 14.88 -19.23 -1.11
N GLY A 143 14.05 -19.53 -0.11
CA GLY A 143 12.90 -18.70 0.31
C GLY A 143 11.73 -18.64 -0.69
N ARG A 144 10.67 -17.93 -0.28
CA ARG A 144 9.48 -17.70 -1.11
C ARG A 144 9.77 -16.59 -2.13
N SER A 145 9.93 -16.95 -3.40
CA SER A 145 10.06 -15.98 -4.49
C SER A 145 8.88 -15.00 -4.54
N ARG A 146 9.15 -13.74 -4.91
CA ARG A 146 8.08 -12.75 -5.19
C ARG A 146 7.18 -13.17 -6.37
N PHE A 147 7.68 -14.03 -7.26
CA PHE A 147 6.95 -14.55 -8.42
C PHE A 147 6.19 -15.85 -8.11
N THR A 148 6.23 -16.38 -6.87
CA THR A 148 5.41 -17.53 -6.47
C THR A 148 3.94 -17.25 -6.75
N GLY A 149 3.25 -18.18 -7.43
CA GLY A 149 1.85 -18.04 -7.86
C GLY A 149 1.60 -17.08 -9.03
N SER A 150 2.65 -16.54 -9.67
CA SER A 150 2.50 -15.83 -10.95
C SER A 150 2.42 -16.80 -12.13
N THR A 151 1.68 -16.45 -13.18
CA THR A 151 1.57 -17.26 -14.40
C THR A 151 2.80 -17.05 -15.30
N MET A 152 3.87 -17.81 -15.06
CA MET A 152 5.21 -17.51 -15.60
C MET A 152 5.30 -17.42 -17.12
N TRP A 153 4.57 -18.26 -17.87
CA TRP A 153 4.61 -18.23 -19.34
C TRP A 153 4.15 -16.89 -19.90
N GLN A 154 3.19 -16.21 -19.24
CA GLN A 154 2.70 -14.90 -19.66
C GLN A 154 3.81 -13.85 -19.58
N GLY A 155 4.60 -13.89 -18.51
CA GLY A 155 5.77 -13.03 -18.34
C GLY A 155 6.81 -13.25 -19.43
N TYR A 156 7.17 -14.52 -19.69
CA TYR A 156 8.13 -14.87 -20.73
C TYR A 156 7.65 -14.51 -22.15
N PHE A 157 6.37 -14.75 -22.43
CA PHE A 157 5.75 -14.37 -23.70
C PHE A 157 5.88 -12.86 -23.95
N VAL A 158 5.48 -12.05 -22.97
CA VAL A 158 5.56 -10.59 -23.07
C VAL A 158 7.01 -10.13 -23.21
N GLU A 159 7.93 -10.68 -22.44
CA GLU A 159 9.36 -10.35 -22.51
C GLU A 159 9.97 -10.69 -23.87
N ALA A 160 9.63 -11.86 -24.43
CA ALA A 160 10.07 -12.29 -25.75
C ALA A 160 9.51 -11.39 -26.87
N VAL A 161 8.23 -11.03 -26.80
CA VAL A 161 7.60 -10.10 -27.75
C VAL A 161 8.32 -8.75 -27.73
N VAL A 162 8.51 -8.15 -26.56
CA VAL A 162 9.15 -6.83 -26.44
C VAL A 162 10.58 -6.87 -27.01
N LEU A 163 11.36 -7.87 -26.63
CA LEU A 163 12.73 -8.03 -27.15
C LEU A 163 12.74 -8.19 -28.67
N THR A 164 11.86 -9.04 -29.21
CA THR A 164 11.84 -9.34 -30.64
C THR A 164 11.37 -8.14 -31.47
N VAL A 165 10.34 -7.41 -31.01
CA VAL A 165 9.85 -6.20 -31.71
C VAL A 165 10.92 -5.10 -31.75
N LEU A 166 11.71 -4.95 -30.68
CA LEU A 166 12.86 -4.02 -30.65
C LEU A 166 13.93 -4.43 -31.67
N ILE A 167 14.31 -5.71 -31.70
CA ILE A 167 15.28 -6.25 -32.68
C ILE A 167 14.78 -6.05 -34.11
N MET A 168 13.49 -6.30 -34.37
CA MET A 168 12.89 -6.06 -35.69
C MET A 168 12.90 -4.59 -36.10
N GLY A 169 12.81 -3.66 -35.14
CA GLY A 169 13.05 -2.24 -35.41
C GLY A 169 14.43 -1.99 -36.03
N PHE A 170 15.49 -2.54 -35.43
CA PHE A 170 16.86 -2.41 -35.96
C PHE A 170 17.05 -3.13 -37.30
N VAL A 171 16.44 -4.30 -37.50
CA VAL A 171 16.54 -5.05 -38.77
C VAL A 171 15.88 -4.28 -39.92
N ILE A 172 14.69 -3.73 -39.70
CA ILE A 172 14.00 -2.92 -40.72
C ILE A 172 14.84 -1.70 -41.11
N ARG A 173 15.35 -0.97 -40.12
CA ARG A 173 16.22 0.20 -40.34
C ARG A 173 17.53 -0.19 -41.01
N GLY A 174 18.13 -1.32 -40.63
CA GLY A 174 19.33 -1.85 -41.25
C GLY A 174 19.13 -2.17 -42.74
N PHE A 175 18.01 -2.77 -43.14
CA PHE A 175 17.70 -2.95 -44.56
C PHE A 175 17.51 -1.61 -45.29
N LYS A 176 16.92 -0.60 -44.65
CA LYS A 176 16.82 0.75 -45.22
C LYS A 176 18.20 1.37 -45.42
N VAL A 177 19.12 1.21 -44.45
CA VAL A 177 20.52 1.66 -44.58
C VAL A 177 21.20 0.94 -45.74
N ALA A 178 21.10 -0.39 -45.80
CA ALA A 178 21.73 -1.20 -46.83
C ALA A 178 21.22 -0.90 -48.25
N THR A 179 20.01 -0.32 -48.37
CA THR A 179 19.39 0.06 -49.65
C THR A 179 19.50 1.56 -49.95
N ASP A 180 20.27 2.31 -49.17
CA ASP A 180 20.46 3.77 -49.31
C ASP A 180 19.13 4.56 -49.25
N HIS A 181 18.19 4.07 -48.44
CA HIS A 181 16.86 4.63 -48.22
C HIS A 181 16.62 4.99 -46.75
N PHE A 182 17.70 5.28 -46.02
CA PHE A 182 17.66 5.66 -44.61
C PHE A 182 18.24 7.05 -44.43
N GLU A 183 17.35 8.03 -44.30
CA GLU A 183 17.69 9.46 -44.33
C GLU A 183 18.29 9.99 -43.01
N TYR A 184 18.39 9.15 -41.98
CA TYR A 184 18.96 9.59 -40.70
C TYR A 184 20.48 9.54 -40.71
N PRO A 185 21.15 10.58 -40.20
CA PRO A 185 22.60 10.61 -40.13
C PRO A 185 23.13 9.59 -39.11
N VAL A 186 24.36 9.13 -39.33
CA VAL A 186 25.04 8.11 -38.49
C VAL A 186 25.09 8.50 -37.02
N TRP A 187 25.29 9.79 -36.71
CA TRP A 187 25.34 10.26 -35.32
C TRP A 187 24.00 10.08 -34.58
N ALA A 188 22.87 10.10 -35.29
CA ALA A 188 21.55 9.93 -34.71
C ALA A 188 21.17 8.45 -34.57
N THR A 189 21.69 7.59 -35.45
CA THR A 189 21.24 6.19 -35.60
C THR A 189 22.40 5.20 -35.76
N PRO A 190 23.44 5.24 -34.89
CA PRO A 190 24.68 4.50 -35.13
C PRO A 190 24.51 2.98 -35.11
N VAL A 191 23.58 2.45 -34.31
CA VAL A 191 23.34 1.00 -34.22
C VAL A 191 22.58 0.52 -35.46
N SER A 192 21.57 1.27 -35.92
CA SER A 192 20.87 0.99 -37.17
C SER A 192 21.83 0.99 -38.37
N HIS A 193 22.77 1.94 -38.44
CA HIS A 193 23.83 1.97 -39.47
C HIS A 193 24.77 0.77 -39.37
N ALA A 194 25.19 0.38 -38.16
CA ALA A 194 26.02 -0.80 -37.94
C ALA A 194 25.31 -2.10 -38.36
N VAL A 195 24.01 -2.24 -38.05
CA VAL A 195 23.20 -3.37 -38.51
C VAL A 195 23.07 -3.35 -40.03
N GLY A 196 22.88 -2.18 -40.64
CA GLY A 196 22.84 -2.04 -42.10
C GLY A 196 24.12 -2.47 -42.80
N ALA A 197 25.29 -2.21 -42.21
CA ALA A 197 26.58 -2.66 -42.74
C ALA A 197 26.73 -4.20 -42.78
N LEU A 198 25.92 -4.93 -42.00
CA LEU A 198 25.92 -6.40 -41.97
C LEU A 198 24.84 -7.03 -42.87
N LEU A 199 23.90 -6.23 -43.38
CA LEU A 199 22.76 -6.72 -44.18
C LEU A 199 22.96 -6.46 -45.67
N PRO A 200 22.43 -7.34 -46.55
CA PRO A 200 22.48 -7.09 -47.98
C PRO A 200 21.50 -5.98 -48.39
N ALA A 201 21.83 -5.28 -49.48
CA ALA A 201 20.95 -4.32 -50.14
C ALA A 201 19.72 -5.04 -50.73
N TRP A 202 18.67 -5.22 -49.92
CA TRP A 202 17.49 -6.00 -50.28
C TRP A 202 16.20 -5.23 -49.96
N PRO A 203 15.62 -4.48 -50.93
CA PRO A 203 14.42 -3.67 -50.71
C PRO A 203 13.20 -4.45 -50.22
N ALA A 204 13.01 -5.69 -50.70
CA ALA A 204 11.94 -6.56 -50.22
C ALA A 204 12.15 -7.01 -48.75
N GLY A 205 13.39 -7.01 -48.26
CA GLY A 205 13.73 -7.29 -46.87
C GLY A 205 13.08 -6.31 -45.89
N VAL A 206 12.94 -5.04 -46.28
CA VAL A 206 12.22 -4.02 -45.48
C VAL A 206 10.76 -4.43 -45.27
N SER A 207 10.02 -4.68 -46.36
CA SER A 207 8.59 -5.02 -46.30
C SER A 207 8.34 -6.36 -45.61
N ILE A 208 9.22 -7.35 -45.77
CA ILE A 208 9.11 -8.65 -45.09
C ILE A 208 9.38 -8.50 -43.58
N ALA A 209 10.43 -7.78 -43.19
CA ALA A 209 10.73 -7.54 -41.78
C ALA A 209 9.63 -6.71 -41.10
N ALA A 210 9.06 -5.73 -41.80
CA ALA A 210 7.90 -4.97 -41.36
C ALA A 210 6.67 -5.85 -41.15
N LEU A 211 6.36 -6.76 -42.10
CA LEU A 211 5.28 -7.74 -41.92
C LEU A 211 5.52 -8.62 -40.68
N ILE A 212 6.73 -9.15 -40.50
CA ILE A 212 7.06 -10.01 -39.35
C ILE A 212 6.85 -9.24 -38.04
N LYS A 213 7.31 -7.99 -37.97
CA LYS A 213 7.10 -7.12 -36.80
C LYS A 213 5.61 -6.86 -36.52
N ILE A 214 4.82 -6.57 -37.56
CA ILE A 214 3.36 -6.41 -37.43
C ILE A 214 2.73 -7.72 -36.96
N ALA A 215 3.08 -8.85 -37.57
CA ALA A 215 2.56 -10.16 -37.20
C ALA A 215 2.85 -10.48 -35.73
N ILE A 216 4.08 -10.29 -35.25
CA ILE A 216 4.43 -10.48 -33.83
C ILE A 216 3.60 -9.56 -32.92
N SER A 217 3.46 -8.29 -33.32
CA SER A 217 2.72 -7.28 -32.54
C SER A 217 1.22 -7.58 -32.49
N MET A 218 0.64 -8.06 -33.59
CA MET A 218 -0.76 -8.45 -33.66
C MET A 218 -1.01 -9.81 -33.00
N THR A 219 -0.08 -10.76 -33.08
CA THR A 219 -0.12 -12.01 -32.30
C THR A 219 -0.11 -11.69 -30.81
N TRP A 220 0.71 -10.74 -30.36
CA TRP A 220 0.65 -10.24 -28.99
C TRP A 220 -0.74 -9.71 -28.64
N LEU A 221 -1.32 -8.84 -29.48
CA LEU A 221 -2.65 -8.28 -29.25
C LEU A 221 -3.74 -9.37 -29.20
N ILE A 222 -3.68 -10.37 -30.09
CA ILE A 222 -4.57 -11.54 -30.12
C ILE A 222 -4.44 -12.35 -28.83
N VAL A 223 -3.21 -12.68 -28.41
CA VAL A 223 -2.97 -13.48 -27.21
C VAL A 223 -3.50 -12.79 -25.96
N ILE A 224 -3.26 -11.48 -25.80
CA ILE A 224 -3.77 -10.76 -24.63
C ILE A 224 -5.29 -10.60 -24.67
N ALA A 225 -5.89 -10.45 -25.86
CA ALA A 225 -7.33 -10.37 -26.03
C ALA A 225 -8.04 -11.68 -25.66
N LEU A 226 -7.41 -12.82 -25.94
CA LEU A 226 -7.89 -14.14 -25.53
C LEU A 226 -7.63 -14.45 -24.04
N ASN A 227 -6.75 -13.70 -23.38
CA ASN A 227 -6.38 -13.86 -21.98
C ASN A 227 -6.65 -12.57 -21.19
N VAL A 228 -7.93 -12.23 -20.97
CA VAL A 228 -8.33 -10.98 -20.29
C VAL A 228 -7.77 -10.86 -18.86
N THR A 229 -7.49 -11.97 -18.18
CA THR A 229 -6.86 -11.97 -16.85
C THR A 229 -5.33 -11.92 -16.90
N MET A 230 -4.70 -11.74 -18.07
CA MET A 230 -3.24 -11.61 -18.19
C MET A 230 -2.77 -10.24 -17.67
N GLY A 231 -2.74 -10.08 -16.34
CA GLY A 231 -2.45 -8.79 -15.69
C GLY A 231 -1.06 -8.23 -16.00
N VAL A 232 -0.07 -9.10 -16.20
CA VAL A 232 1.25 -8.70 -16.70
C VAL A 232 1.17 -8.02 -18.07
N ALA A 233 0.14 -8.28 -18.89
CA ALA A 233 -0.13 -7.61 -20.15
C ALA A 233 -1.03 -6.39 -20.00
N TRP A 234 -2.21 -6.57 -19.42
CA TRP A 234 -3.27 -5.57 -19.39
C TRP A 234 -2.96 -4.34 -18.54
N HIS A 235 -2.01 -4.41 -17.60
CA HIS A 235 -1.65 -3.24 -16.80
C HIS A 235 -1.13 -2.07 -17.63
N ARG A 236 -0.58 -2.30 -18.85
CA ARG A 236 -0.17 -1.20 -19.74
C ARG A 236 -1.34 -0.33 -20.19
N PHE A 237 -2.56 -0.78 -20.01
CA PHE A 237 -3.77 -0.02 -20.32
C PHE A 237 -4.51 0.37 -19.05
N LEU A 238 -4.70 -0.59 -18.13
CA LEU A 238 -5.53 -0.39 -16.93
C LEU A 238 -4.85 0.46 -15.86
N ALA A 239 -3.51 0.49 -15.78
CA ALA A 239 -2.80 1.25 -14.74
C ALA A 239 -3.16 2.74 -14.75
N PHE A 240 -3.29 3.35 -15.93
CA PHE A 240 -3.68 4.76 -16.06
C PHE A 240 -5.02 5.05 -15.40
N PHE A 241 -6.02 4.20 -15.66
CA PHE A 241 -7.35 4.33 -15.09
C PHE A 241 -7.32 4.05 -13.59
N ASN A 242 -6.59 3.03 -13.16
CA ASN A 242 -6.56 2.67 -11.74
C ASN A 242 -5.92 3.77 -10.88
N ILE A 243 -4.83 4.38 -11.37
CA ILE A 243 -4.19 5.53 -10.70
C ILE A 243 -5.11 6.76 -10.74
N PHE A 244 -5.78 7.03 -11.86
CA PHE A 244 -6.74 8.15 -11.96
C PHE A 244 -7.87 8.04 -10.93
N PHE A 245 -8.41 6.83 -10.75
CA PHE A 245 -9.51 6.54 -9.83
C PHE A 245 -9.06 6.12 -8.42
N LYS A 246 -7.78 6.27 -8.07
CA LYS A 246 -7.28 5.96 -6.73
C LYS A 246 -8.02 6.74 -5.65
N ARG A 247 -8.10 6.19 -4.43
CA ARG A 247 -8.90 6.75 -3.33
C ARG A 247 -8.63 8.23 -3.05
N GLU A 248 -7.37 8.57 -2.76
CA GLU A 248 -6.95 9.90 -2.32
C GLU A 248 -6.02 10.57 -3.35
N PRO A 249 -6.54 11.30 -4.34
CA PRO A 249 -5.71 11.85 -5.43
C PRO A 249 -4.77 12.97 -4.97
N ALA A 250 -5.08 13.66 -3.87
CA ALA A 250 -4.27 14.73 -3.32
C ALA A 250 -3.06 14.22 -2.51
N ARG A 251 -3.13 13.00 -1.98
CA ARG A 251 -2.00 12.44 -1.24
C ARG A 251 -0.94 11.88 -2.21
N PRO A 252 0.36 11.92 -1.84
CA PRO A 252 1.45 11.51 -2.73
C PRO A 252 1.27 10.10 -3.32
N ALA A 253 2.02 9.79 -4.37
CA ALA A 253 2.07 8.44 -4.93
C ALA A 253 2.16 7.40 -3.82
N GLY A 254 1.38 6.30 -3.89
CA GLY A 254 1.20 5.17 -2.95
C GLY A 254 0.95 5.47 -1.47
N SER A 255 0.48 6.67 -1.14
CA SER A 255 -0.40 6.86 0.01
C SER A 255 -1.84 6.50 -0.35
N GLY A 256 -2.06 5.41 -1.08
CA GLY A 256 -3.40 4.80 -1.17
C GLY A 256 -3.97 4.47 0.22
N LEU A 257 -3.15 4.59 1.27
CA LEU A 257 -3.48 4.69 2.68
C LEU A 257 -3.98 6.11 3.04
N GLY A 258 -5.22 6.15 3.50
CA GLY A 258 -5.93 7.30 4.04
C GLY A 258 -6.87 6.80 5.14
N PRO A 259 -7.89 7.58 5.54
CA PRO A 259 -8.90 7.06 6.44
C PRO A 259 -9.53 5.80 5.85
N LEU A 260 -9.76 4.80 6.69
CA LEU A 260 -10.56 3.66 6.27
C LEU A 260 -11.94 4.19 5.84
N ARG A 261 -12.40 3.76 4.67
CA ARG A 261 -13.67 4.22 4.09
C ARG A 261 -14.83 3.81 5.01
N PRO A 262 -15.87 4.63 5.14
CA PRO A 262 -17.10 4.20 5.79
C PRO A 262 -17.66 2.98 5.05
N MET A 263 -18.43 2.15 5.75
CA MET A 263 -19.21 1.11 5.08
C MET A 263 -20.23 1.75 4.16
N THR A 264 -20.42 1.18 2.98
CA THR A 264 -21.36 1.73 1.98
C THR A 264 -22.30 0.67 1.46
N SER A 265 -23.57 1.04 1.29
CA SER A 265 -24.61 0.26 0.62
C SER A 265 -25.12 1.08 -0.56
N ASN A 266 -25.21 0.48 -1.76
CA ASN A 266 -25.67 1.15 -2.99
C ASN A 266 -24.96 2.49 -3.30
N GLY A 267 -23.66 2.58 -2.97
CA GLY A 267 -22.83 3.77 -3.21
C GLY A 267 -23.03 4.91 -2.22
N LYS A 268 -23.76 4.70 -1.12
CA LYS A 268 -23.94 5.68 -0.02
C LYS A 268 -23.33 5.14 1.28
N PRO A 269 -22.71 5.97 2.13
CA PRO A 269 -22.35 5.59 3.48
C PRO A 269 -23.57 5.06 4.25
N LEU A 270 -23.38 3.99 5.02
CA LEU A 270 -24.42 3.45 5.89
C LEU A 270 -24.67 4.39 7.06
N ASP A 271 -25.95 4.61 7.34
CA ASP A 271 -26.42 5.13 8.61
C ASP A 271 -26.71 3.93 9.53
N PHE A 272 -25.94 3.78 10.59
CA PHE A 272 -26.05 2.63 11.49
C PHE A 272 -27.29 2.67 12.39
N GLU A 273 -27.99 3.80 12.47
CA GLU A 273 -29.27 3.90 13.18
C GLU A 273 -30.42 3.33 12.34
N GLU A 274 -30.31 3.39 11.02
CA GLU A 274 -31.34 2.95 10.06
C GLU A 274 -30.97 1.66 9.30
N ALA A 275 -29.72 1.21 9.38
CA ALA A 275 -29.22 0.10 8.57
C ALA A 275 -29.91 -1.23 8.89
N ASP A 276 -30.36 -1.92 7.85
CA ASP A 276 -31.09 -3.18 7.94
C ASP A 276 -30.31 -4.29 7.19
N PRO A 277 -29.82 -5.35 7.86
CA PRO A 277 -29.08 -6.44 7.20
C PRO A 277 -29.80 -7.11 6.02
N GLU A 278 -31.14 -7.04 5.95
CA GLU A 278 -31.92 -7.57 4.83
C GLU A 278 -31.94 -6.64 3.62
N LYS A 279 -31.66 -5.35 3.79
CA LYS A 279 -31.73 -4.31 2.74
C LYS A 279 -30.38 -3.66 2.43
N ASP A 280 -29.46 -3.70 3.39
CA ASP A 280 -28.20 -3.02 3.37
C ASP A 280 -27.01 -3.98 3.42
N GLN A 281 -25.99 -3.65 2.65
CA GLN A 281 -24.80 -4.48 2.54
C GLN A 281 -23.82 -4.21 3.69
N PHE A 282 -23.63 -5.20 4.56
CA PHE A 282 -22.62 -5.15 5.64
C PHE A 282 -21.32 -5.85 5.23
N GLY A 283 -20.36 -5.09 4.70
CA GLY A 283 -19.08 -5.65 4.23
C GLY A 283 -19.21 -6.36 2.89
N VAL A 284 -18.31 -7.30 2.59
CA VAL A 284 -18.29 -8.02 1.31
C VAL A 284 -18.19 -9.54 1.50
N ALA A 285 -19.22 -10.23 1.03
CA ALA A 285 -19.38 -11.70 0.99
C ALA A 285 -19.33 -12.28 -0.42
N GLN A 286 -19.55 -11.45 -1.45
CA GLN A 286 -19.57 -11.85 -2.86
C GLN A 286 -18.76 -10.86 -3.70
N VAL A 287 -18.15 -11.32 -4.80
CA VAL A 287 -17.20 -10.49 -5.54
C VAL A 287 -17.82 -9.25 -6.20
N GLU A 288 -19.08 -9.32 -6.59
CA GLU A 288 -19.87 -8.21 -7.13
C GLU A 288 -20.29 -7.17 -6.08
N GLN A 289 -20.14 -7.47 -4.80
CA GLN A 289 -20.39 -6.54 -3.70
C GLN A 289 -19.22 -5.56 -3.47
N PHE A 290 -18.04 -5.86 -4.02
CA PHE A 290 -16.99 -4.85 -4.15
C PHE A 290 -17.44 -3.73 -5.10
N THR A 291 -16.90 -2.54 -4.92
CA THR A 291 -17.13 -1.45 -5.87
C THR A 291 -16.59 -1.77 -7.27
N TRP A 292 -17.09 -1.10 -8.30
CA TRP A 292 -16.51 -1.18 -9.65
C TRP A 292 -15.00 -0.85 -9.64
N LYS A 293 -14.56 0.04 -8.74
CA LYS A 293 -13.13 0.36 -8.53
C LYS A 293 -12.37 -0.81 -7.91
N GLY A 294 -12.98 -1.61 -7.05
CA GLY A 294 -12.41 -2.87 -6.57
C GLY A 294 -12.20 -3.88 -7.69
N LEU A 295 -13.17 -4.04 -8.59
CA LEU A 295 -13.01 -4.91 -9.76
C LEU A 295 -11.95 -4.39 -10.74
N LEU A 296 -11.80 -3.07 -10.88
CA LEU A 296 -10.71 -2.46 -11.62
C LEU A 296 -9.34 -2.74 -10.97
N ASP A 297 -9.25 -2.67 -9.63
CA ASP A 297 -8.03 -3.03 -8.89
C ASP A 297 -7.59 -4.46 -9.19
N PHE A 298 -8.54 -5.41 -9.13
CA PHE A 298 -8.26 -6.82 -9.39
C PHE A 298 -7.76 -7.04 -10.81
N SER A 299 -8.42 -6.39 -11.78
CA SER A 299 -8.05 -6.43 -13.19
C SER A 299 -6.69 -5.80 -13.50
N THR A 300 -6.24 -4.86 -12.67
CA THR A 300 -4.99 -4.08 -12.89
C THR A 300 -3.75 -4.75 -12.27
N CYS A 301 -3.91 -5.82 -11.49
CA CYS A 301 -2.79 -6.50 -10.85
C CYS A 301 -1.71 -6.92 -11.86
N THR A 302 -0.48 -6.45 -11.65
CA THR A 302 0.64 -6.67 -12.59
C THR A 302 1.36 -8.01 -12.41
N GLU A 303 1.00 -8.76 -11.37
CA GLU A 303 1.72 -9.96 -10.93
C GLU A 303 3.21 -9.74 -10.57
N CYS A 304 3.62 -8.48 -10.34
CA CYS A 304 5.03 -8.16 -10.10
C CYS A 304 5.59 -8.65 -8.75
N GLY A 305 4.72 -8.92 -7.77
CA GLY A 305 5.11 -9.47 -6.46
C GLY A 305 5.75 -8.48 -5.48
N ARG A 306 5.77 -7.18 -5.77
CA ARG A 306 6.31 -6.16 -4.83
C ARG A 306 5.56 -6.16 -3.51
N CYS A 307 4.23 -6.11 -3.55
CA CYS A 307 3.37 -6.18 -2.38
C CYS A 307 3.55 -7.50 -1.60
N GLN A 308 3.78 -8.62 -2.29
CA GLN A 308 4.09 -9.92 -1.67
C GLN A 308 5.45 -9.89 -0.95
N SER A 309 6.51 -9.39 -1.61
CA SER A 309 7.86 -9.33 -1.03
C SER A 309 7.97 -8.43 0.21
N GLN A 310 7.05 -7.49 0.37
CA GLN A 310 7.04 -6.53 1.48
C GLN A 310 5.98 -6.86 2.52
N CYS A 311 5.15 -7.88 2.29
CA CYS A 311 4.11 -8.29 3.22
C CYS A 311 4.74 -9.00 4.42
N PRO A 312 4.51 -8.52 5.66
CA PRO A 312 5.05 -9.18 6.86
C PRO A 312 4.53 -10.60 7.05
N ALA A 313 3.25 -10.82 6.74
CA ALA A 313 2.64 -12.14 6.84
C ALA A 313 3.31 -13.14 5.88
N TRP A 314 3.44 -12.78 4.59
CA TRP A 314 4.08 -13.64 3.60
C TRP A 314 5.51 -14.04 3.97
N ASN A 315 6.31 -13.06 4.42
CA ASN A 315 7.72 -13.27 4.78
C ASN A 315 7.90 -14.07 6.07
N THR A 316 6.85 -14.22 6.88
CA THR A 316 6.88 -15.02 8.10
C THR A 316 6.16 -16.36 7.97
N GLY A 317 5.85 -16.79 6.74
CA GLY A 317 5.31 -18.13 6.47
C GLY A 317 3.78 -18.23 6.51
N LYS A 318 3.08 -17.15 6.83
CA LYS A 318 1.60 -17.09 6.82
C LYS A 318 1.01 -17.18 5.41
N PRO A 319 -0.28 -17.51 5.25
CA PRO A 319 -0.90 -17.68 3.93
C PRO A 319 -1.13 -16.37 3.17
N LEU A 320 -1.21 -15.22 3.86
CA LEU A 320 -1.45 -13.94 3.21
C LEU A 320 -0.30 -13.52 2.28
N SER A 321 -0.56 -13.58 0.98
CA SER A 321 0.09 -12.77 -0.04
C SER A 321 -0.92 -11.77 -0.60
N PRO A 322 -0.67 -10.45 -0.51
CA PRO A 322 -1.52 -9.44 -1.13
C PRO A 322 -1.64 -9.62 -2.65
N LYS A 323 -0.60 -10.16 -3.31
CA LYS A 323 -0.66 -10.48 -4.73
C LYS A 323 -1.65 -11.61 -4.98
N LEU A 324 -1.50 -12.74 -4.28
CA LEU A 324 -2.33 -13.92 -4.51
C LEU A 324 -3.79 -13.65 -4.16
N LEU A 325 -4.06 -12.92 -3.08
CA LEU A 325 -5.40 -12.41 -2.73
C LEU A 325 -6.06 -11.70 -3.93
N VAL A 326 -5.37 -10.72 -4.51
CA VAL A 326 -5.90 -9.94 -5.65
C VAL A 326 -6.06 -10.80 -6.90
N LEU A 327 -5.18 -11.77 -7.14
CA LEU A 327 -5.31 -12.69 -8.27
C LEU A 327 -6.51 -13.64 -8.09
N SER A 328 -6.71 -14.19 -6.89
CA SER A 328 -7.89 -15.03 -6.60
C SER A 328 -9.19 -14.24 -6.78
N LEU A 329 -9.25 -13.00 -6.29
CA LEU A 329 -10.41 -12.12 -6.49
C LEU A 329 -10.64 -11.78 -7.97
N ARG A 330 -9.58 -11.50 -8.73
CA ARG A 330 -9.65 -11.27 -10.18
C ARG A 330 -10.19 -12.50 -10.90
N ASP A 331 -9.56 -13.65 -10.67
CA ASP A 331 -9.86 -14.86 -11.42
C ASP A 331 -11.29 -15.33 -11.12
N HIS A 332 -11.72 -15.25 -9.86
CA HIS A 332 -13.10 -15.49 -9.46
C HIS A 332 -14.08 -14.47 -10.09
N ALA A 333 -13.77 -13.17 -10.08
CA ALA A 333 -14.63 -12.15 -10.72
C ALA A 333 -14.87 -12.44 -12.21
N TYR A 334 -13.82 -12.79 -12.95
CA TYR A 334 -13.93 -13.08 -14.39
C TYR A 334 -14.58 -14.44 -14.68
N ALA A 335 -14.43 -15.42 -13.79
CA ALA A 335 -15.04 -16.74 -13.91
C ALA A 335 -16.54 -16.72 -13.55
N LYS A 336 -16.94 -15.94 -12.53
CA LYS A 336 -18.35 -15.72 -12.13
C LYS A 336 -19.10 -14.76 -13.06
N ALA A 337 -18.39 -13.89 -13.79
CA ALA A 337 -19.01 -12.84 -14.61
C ALA A 337 -20.06 -13.30 -15.63
N PRO A 338 -19.93 -14.42 -16.37
CA PRO A 338 -20.96 -14.84 -17.31
C PRO A 338 -22.32 -15.10 -16.63
N TYR A 339 -22.31 -15.65 -15.41
CA TYR A 339 -23.50 -15.82 -14.58
C TYR A 339 -24.11 -14.48 -14.17
N LEU A 340 -23.30 -13.55 -13.66
CA LEU A 340 -23.76 -12.23 -13.25
C LEU A 340 -24.32 -11.41 -14.43
N LEU A 341 -23.68 -11.48 -15.60
CA LEU A 341 -24.11 -10.78 -16.81
C LEU A 341 -25.40 -11.37 -17.42
N ALA A 342 -25.73 -12.63 -17.12
CA ALA A 342 -27.01 -13.22 -17.48
C ALA A 342 -28.16 -12.77 -16.57
N GLY A 343 -27.89 -11.92 -15.58
CA GLY A 343 -28.85 -11.45 -14.58
C GLY A 343 -28.81 -12.26 -13.28
N GLY A 344 -27.86 -13.19 -13.14
CA GLY A 344 -27.64 -13.93 -11.90
C GLY A 344 -27.10 -13.05 -10.77
N GLY A 345 -26.99 -13.65 -9.60
CA GLY A 345 -26.46 -13.04 -8.39
C GLY A 345 -27.47 -13.19 -7.28
N LYS A 346 -26.99 -13.39 -6.06
CA LYS A 346 -27.87 -13.49 -4.89
C LYS A 346 -28.19 -12.10 -4.35
N ASP A 347 -29.41 -11.89 -3.88
CA ASP A 347 -29.73 -10.73 -3.05
C ASP A 347 -29.16 -10.90 -1.63
N LEU A 348 -29.47 -9.98 -0.74
CA LEU A 348 -28.95 -10.00 0.63
C LEU A 348 -29.59 -11.10 1.50
N THR A 349 -30.76 -11.61 1.12
CA THR A 349 -31.40 -12.76 1.78
C THR A 349 -30.89 -14.09 1.23
N GLY A 350 -30.08 -14.06 0.17
CA GLY A 350 -29.46 -15.22 -0.44
C GLY A 350 -30.28 -15.82 -1.59
N GLU A 351 -31.37 -15.19 -1.99
CA GLU A 351 -32.22 -15.65 -3.09
C GLU A 351 -31.63 -15.26 -4.45
N GLU A 352 -31.78 -16.15 -5.43
CA GLU A 352 -31.30 -15.95 -6.79
C GLU A 352 -32.12 -14.87 -7.50
N LYS A 353 -31.45 -13.84 -8.03
CA LYS A 353 -32.10 -12.75 -8.79
C LYS A 353 -32.52 -13.19 -10.19
N ALA A 354 -31.79 -14.12 -10.80
CA ALA A 354 -32.11 -14.61 -12.15
C ALA A 354 -33.25 -15.65 -12.14
N THR A 355 -34.05 -15.62 -13.21
CA THR A 355 -34.93 -16.74 -13.53
C THR A 355 -34.14 -17.94 -14.06
N ALA A 356 -34.66 -19.16 -13.86
CA ALA A 356 -34.06 -20.38 -14.40
C ALA A 356 -33.86 -20.32 -15.93
N ALA A 357 -34.75 -19.64 -16.65
CA ALA A 357 -34.65 -19.45 -18.10
C ALA A 357 -33.44 -18.59 -18.50
N GLN A 358 -33.10 -17.56 -17.70
CA GLN A 358 -31.91 -16.73 -17.93
C GLN A 358 -30.61 -17.53 -17.76
N LEU A 359 -30.58 -18.49 -16.83
CA LEU A 359 -29.38 -19.27 -16.54
C LEU A 359 -29.23 -20.56 -17.37
N ALA A 360 -30.29 -21.00 -18.06
CA ALA A 360 -30.35 -22.30 -18.74
C ALA A 360 -29.27 -22.55 -19.80
N HIS A 361 -28.68 -21.49 -20.35
CA HIS A 361 -27.67 -21.56 -21.41
C HIS A 361 -26.22 -21.50 -20.90
N LEU A 362 -26.03 -21.32 -19.60
CA LEU A 362 -24.71 -21.26 -18.98
C LEU A 362 -24.14 -22.67 -18.79
N ASP A 363 -22.82 -22.78 -18.94
CA ASP A 363 -22.15 -24.06 -18.71
C ASP A 363 -22.09 -24.39 -17.21
N VAL A 364 -21.98 -25.69 -16.91
CA VAL A 364 -21.98 -26.21 -15.54
C VAL A 364 -20.82 -25.67 -14.71
N LEU A 365 -19.66 -25.36 -15.31
CA LEU A 365 -18.52 -24.82 -14.56
C LEU A 365 -18.77 -23.38 -14.15
N THR A 366 -19.40 -22.57 -15.00
CA THR A 366 -19.84 -21.21 -14.66
C THR A 366 -20.83 -21.22 -13.49
N LEU A 367 -21.81 -22.13 -13.51
CA LEU A 367 -22.78 -22.26 -12.40
C LEU A 367 -22.10 -22.74 -11.10
N ALA A 368 -21.18 -23.71 -11.20
CA ALA A 368 -20.42 -24.18 -10.04
C ALA A 368 -19.51 -23.08 -9.45
N GLU A 369 -18.94 -22.22 -10.30
CA GLU A 369 -18.15 -21.07 -9.84
C GLU A 369 -19.02 -20.03 -9.11
N ALA A 370 -20.27 -19.84 -9.56
CA ALA A 370 -21.21 -18.90 -8.94
C ALA A 370 -21.60 -19.30 -7.51
N GLU A 371 -21.61 -20.59 -7.20
CA GLU A 371 -21.92 -21.13 -5.87
C GLU A 371 -20.73 -21.13 -4.91
N LYS A 372 -19.51 -20.81 -5.37
CA LYS A 372 -18.35 -20.78 -4.46
C LYS A 372 -18.48 -19.64 -3.45
N PRO A 373 -18.29 -19.90 -2.15
CA PRO A 373 -18.23 -18.83 -1.17
C PRO A 373 -16.97 -17.99 -1.42
N LEU A 374 -17.10 -16.66 -1.34
CA LEU A 374 -15.95 -15.78 -1.49
C LEU A 374 -14.93 -16.02 -0.36
N ILE A 375 -15.43 -16.28 0.85
CA ILE A 375 -14.63 -16.49 2.05
C ILE A 375 -14.97 -17.86 2.61
N GLY A 376 -13.96 -18.73 2.70
CA GLY A 376 -14.12 -20.11 3.16
C GLY A 376 -12.78 -20.85 3.06
N ASP A 377 -12.61 -21.88 3.87
CA ASP A 377 -11.44 -22.76 3.79
C ASP A 377 -11.49 -23.64 2.53
N ALA A 378 -10.47 -24.48 2.36
CA ALA A 378 -10.37 -25.38 1.21
C ALA A 378 -11.52 -26.40 1.17
N GLU A 379 -11.98 -26.86 2.34
CA GLU A 379 -13.09 -27.78 2.53
C GLU A 379 -14.43 -27.17 2.09
N ALA A 380 -14.66 -25.90 2.39
CA ALA A 380 -15.80 -25.12 1.93
C ALA A 380 -15.68 -24.67 0.45
N GLY A 381 -14.54 -24.93 -0.20
CA GLY A 381 -14.29 -24.50 -1.57
C GLY A 381 -14.18 -22.98 -1.72
N GLY A 382 -13.77 -22.28 -0.66
CA GLY A 382 -13.72 -20.83 -0.63
C GLY A 382 -12.66 -20.22 -1.54
N VAL A 383 -12.95 -19.03 -2.08
CA VAL A 383 -12.02 -18.29 -2.92
C VAL A 383 -10.87 -17.73 -2.09
N ILE A 384 -11.18 -17.18 -0.92
CA ILE A 384 -10.24 -16.60 0.04
C ILE A 384 -10.38 -17.33 1.38
N ASP A 385 -9.30 -18.00 1.78
CA ASP A 385 -9.22 -18.64 3.09
C ASP A 385 -9.28 -17.60 4.23
N PRO A 386 -10.06 -17.81 5.30
CA PRO A 386 -10.12 -16.92 6.46
C PRO A 386 -8.75 -16.55 7.04
N ASP A 387 -7.78 -17.48 7.06
CA ASP A 387 -6.43 -17.21 7.58
C ASP A 387 -5.68 -16.18 6.73
N VAL A 388 -6.03 -16.01 5.45
CA VAL A 388 -5.51 -14.92 4.61
C VAL A 388 -5.99 -13.57 5.15
N LEU A 389 -7.27 -13.48 5.50
CA LEU A 389 -7.85 -12.25 6.07
C LEU A 389 -7.22 -11.96 7.42
N TRP A 390 -7.20 -12.94 8.33
CA TRP A 390 -6.75 -12.76 9.72
C TRP A 390 -5.24 -12.65 9.86
N SER A 391 -4.45 -13.03 8.84
CA SER A 391 -3.01 -12.73 8.79
C SER A 391 -2.68 -11.26 8.52
N CYS A 392 -3.64 -10.45 8.06
CA CYS A 392 -3.40 -9.05 7.72
C CYS A 392 -3.26 -8.17 8.97
N THR A 393 -2.20 -7.38 9.04
CA THR A 393 -1.97 -6.41 10.14
C THR A 393 -2.41 -4.98 9.78
N THR A 394 -3.10 -4.79 8.64
CA THR A 394 -3.48 -3.48 8.08
C THR A 394 -2.34 -2.45 8.00
N CYS A 395 -1.08 -2.93 7.97
CA CYS A 395 0.10 -2.06 8.04
C CYS A 395 0.38 -1.28 6.74
N GLY A 396 -0.32 -1.60 5.65
CA GLY A 396 -0.26 -0.87 4.39
C GLY A 396 1.01 -1.05 3.55
N ALA A 397 1.91 -1.98 3.91
CA ALA A 397 3.12 -2.24 3.12
C ALA A 397 2.82 -2.66 1.66
N CYS A 398 1.72 -3.39 1.44
CA CYS A 398 1.25 -3.78 0.11
C CYS A 398 0.83 -2.59 -0.76
N VAL A 399 0.08 -1.65 -0.17
CA VAL A 399 -0.41 -0.44 -0.84
C VAL A 399 0.75 0.50 -1.16
N GLU A 400 1.66 0.71 -0.21
CA GLU A 400 2.88 1.51 -0.39
C GLU A 400 3.75 1.02 -1.57
N GLN A 401 3.73 -0.28 -1.84
CA GLN A 401 4.62 -0.91 -2.81
C GLN A 401 3.93 -1.21 -4.15
N CYS A 402 2.62 -0.96 -4.25
CA CYS A 402 1.88 -1.17 -5.47
C CYS A 402 2.16 -0.02 -6.46
N PRO A 403 2.72 -0.30 -7.66
CA PRO A 403 2.99 0.75 -8.64
C PRO A 403 1.75 1.23 -9.39
N VAL A 404 0.59 0.62 -9.14
CA VAL A 404 -0.67 0.88 -9.83
C VAL A 404 -1.81 1.18 -8.85
N ASP A 405 -1.49 1.54 -7.61
CA ASP A 405 -2.45 1.97 -6.56
C ASP A 405 -3.62 1.01 -6.28
N ILE A 406 -3.34 -0.29 -6.14
CA ILE A 406 -4.35 -1.26 -5.67
C ILE A 406 -4.60 -1.09 -4.16
N GLU A 407 -5.86 -0.98 -3.77
CA GLU A 407 -6.36 -0.68 -2.42
C GLU A 407 -6.49 -1.95 -1.55
N HIS A 408 -5.44 -2.76 -1.50
CA HIS A 408 -5.43 -4.09 -0.87
C HIS A 408 -6.01 -4.15 0.56
N VAL A 409 -5.74 -3.13 1.39
CA VAL A 409 -6.20 -3.11 2.79
C VAL A 409 -7.72 -2.96 2.86
N ASP A 410 -8.31 -2.13 2.00
CA ASP A 410 -9.74 -1.88 1.98
C ASP A 410 -10.48 -3.17 1.61
N HIS A 411 -10.01 -3.88 0.56
CA HIS A 411 -10.59 -5.16 0.14
C HIS A 411 -10.60 -6.20 1.26
N ILE A 412 -9.53 -6.26 2.06
CA ILE A 412 -9.45 -7.18 3.22
C ILE A 412 -10.42 -6.74 4.32
N VAL A 413 -10.46 -5.45 4.64
CA VAL A 413 -11.29 -4.96 5.74
C VAL A 413 -12.78 -5.06 5.40
N ASP A 414 -13.18 -4.87 4.14
CA ASP A 414 -14.57 -5.07 3.71
C ASP A 414 -15.01 -6.53 3.84
N MET A 415 -14.14 -7.49 3.52
CA MET A 415 -14.41 -8.90 3.78
C MET A 415 -14.45 -9.23 5.28
N ARG A 416 -13.58 -8.61 6.09
CA ARG A 416 -13.61 -8.75 7.55
C ARG A 416 -14.90 -8.19 8.16
N ARG A 417 -15.41 -7.07 7.65
CA ARG A 417 -16.68 -6.47 8.09
C ARG A 417 -17.83 -7.46 7.93
N TYR A 418 -17.91 -8.15 6.79
CA TYR A 418 -18.92 -9.18 6.60
C TYR A 418 -18.76 -10.33 7.60
N GLN A 419 -17.55 -10.88 7.70
CA GLN A 419 -17.25 -11.96 8.63
C GLN A 419 -17.60 -11.62 10.08
N VAL A 420 -17.32 -10.40 10.53
CA VAL A 420 -17.59 -9.98 11.92
C VAL A 420 -19.06 -9.63 12.16
N LEU A 421 -19.69 -8.89 11.24
CA LEU A 421 -21.01 -8.30 11.47
C LEU A 421 -22.16 -9.23 11.10
N ILE A 422 -21.97 -10.11 10.11
CA ILE A 422 -23.01 -11.02 9.62
C ILE A 422 -22.74 -12.45 10.10
N GLU A 423 -21.54 -12.97 9.85
CA GLU A 423 -21.21 -14.36 10.19
C GLU A 423 -20.81 -14.56 11.65
N SER A 424 -20.55 -13.47 12.40
CA SER A 424 -19.96 -13.52 13.74
C SER A 424 -18.69 -14.39 13.81
N SER A 425 -17.94 -14.44 12.72
CA SER A 425 -16.79 -15.31 12.49
C SER A 425 -15.50 -14.50 12.51
N PHE A 426 -14.75 -14.64 13.59
CA PHE A 426 -13.44 -14.01 13.79
C PHE A 426 -12.64 -14.81 14.82
N PRO A 427 -11.31 -14.60 14.93
CA PRO A 427 -10.49 -15.30 15.91
C PRO A 427 -11.03 -15.09 17.34
N SER A 428 -11.32 -16.19 18.04
CA SER A 428 -12.04 -16.18 19.31
C SER A 428 -11.31 -15.41 20.41
N GLU A 429 -9.98 -15.31 20.32
CA GLU A 429 -9.13 -14.53 21.21
C GLU A 429 -9.51 -13.03 21.20
N ALA A 430 -9.98 -12.50 20.07
CA ALA A 430 -10.40 -11.11 19.95
C ALA A 430 -11.74 -10.82 20.66
N GLY A 431 -12.52 -11.86 20.99
CA GLY A 431 -13.85 -11.70 21.61
C GLY A 431 -13.82 -11.02 22.96
N VAL A 432 -12.78 -11.25 23.78
CA VAL A 432 -12.61 -10.55 25.07
C VAL A 432 -12.40 -9.05 24.85
N MET A 433 -11.52 -8.70 23.90
CA MET A 433 -11.25 -7.31 23.55
C MET A 433 -12.51 -6.59 23.06
N LEU A 434 -13.30 -7.22 22.19
CA LEU A 434 -14.55 -6.63 21.67
C LEU A 434 -15.57 -6.39 22.79
N ARG A 435 -15.82 -7.39 23.65
CA ARG A 435 -16.72 -7.23 24.80
C ARG A 435 -16.25 -6.14 25.76
N ASN A 436 -14.95 -6.01 25.98
CA ASN A 436 -14.38 -4.98 26.85
C ASN A 436 -14.55 -3.58 26.23
N LEU A 437 -14.33 -3.44 24.92
CA LEU A 437 -14.59 -2.18 24.21
C LEU A 437 -16.05 -1.75 24.34
N GLU A 438 -16.98 -2.68 24.14
CA GLU A 438 -18.42 -2.42 24.24
C GLU A 438 -18.86 -2.05 25.67
N ASN A 439 -18.44 -2.82 26.67
CA ASN A 439 -18.96 -2.68 28.04
C ASN A 439 -18.17 -1.70 28.92
N LYS A 440 -16.90 -1.45 28.61
CA LYS A 440 -15.96 -0.66 29.44
C LYS A 440 -15.29 0.49 28.69
N GLY A 441 -15.54 0.64 27.39
CA GLY A 441 -14.91 1.68 26.58
C GLY A 441 -13.41 1.50 26.39
N ASN A 442 -12.82 0.36 26.76
CA ASN A 442 -11.39 0.09 26.60
C ASN A 442 -11.11 -1.41 26.42
N PRO A 443 -10.09 -1.81 25.65
CA PRO A 443 -9.88 -3.22 25.32
C PRO A 443 -9.29 -4.05 26.49
N TRP A 444 -8.78 -3.41 27.55
CA TRP A 444 -8.27 -4.08 28.75
C TRP A 444 -9.36 -4.43 29.78
N GLY A 445 -10.59 -3.95 29.60
CA GLY A 445 -11.68 -4.15 30.56
C GLY A 445 -11.46 -3.44 31.90
N ALA A 446 -10.54 -2.47 31.94
CA ALA A 446 -10.21 -1.74 33.15
C ALA A 446 -11.37 -0.79 33.56
N PRO A 447 -11.60 -0.56 34.85
CA PRO A 447 -12.60 0.40 35.32
C PRO A 447 -12.24 1.84 34.92
N GLN A 448 -13.24 2.60 34.47
CA GLN A 448 -13.04 3.96 33.95
C GLN A 448 -12.47 4.93 34.99
N ASN A 449 -12.85 4.79 36.26
CA ASN A 449 -12.35 5.61 37.38
C ASN A 449 -10.86 5.39 37.72
N THR A 450 -10.20 4.41 37.10
CA THR A 450 -8.75 4.18 37.26
C THR A 450 -7.93 4.82 36.13
N ARG A 451 -8.59 5.46 35.15
CA ARG A 451 -7.92 5.98 33.95
C ARG A 451 -6.82 7.00 34.25
N GLU A 452 -6.96 7.73 35.35
CA GLU A 452 -6.03 8.77 35.75
C GLU A 452 -4.93 8.28 36.70
N ASP A 453 -4.88 6.98 37.01
CA ASP A 453 -3.87 6.44 37.93
C ASP A 453 -2.43 6.69 37.47
N TRP A 454 -2.21 6.93 36.17
CA TRP A 454 -0.90 7.30 35.64
C TRP A 454 -0.41 8.68 36.10
N THR A 455 -1.28 9.57 36.61
CA THR A 455 -0.90 10.89 37.12
C THR A 455 -0.32 10.84 38.53
N LYS A 456 -0.63 9.77 39.29
CA LYS A 456 -0.21 9.60 40.69
C LYS A 456 1.31 9.69 40.83
N GLY A 457 1.79 10.55 41.72
CA GLY A 457 3.22 10.74 41.98
C GLY A 457 3.98 11.47 40.87
N LEU A 458 3.30 12.20 39.97
CA LEU A 458 3.96 13.27 39.20
C LEU A 458 4.24 14.47 40.12
N GLY A 459 5.30 15.21 39.83
CA GLY A 459 5.70 16.40 40.60
C GLY A 459 4.90 17.67 40.25
N PHE A 460 3.84 17.54 39.46
CA PHE A 460 2.99 18.63 38.98
C PHE A 460 1.56 18.11 38.77
N GLU A 461 0.59 19.01 38.80
CA GLU A 461 -0.82 18.69 38.56
C GLU A 461 -1.11 18.56 37.07
N VAL A 462 -1.95 17.58 36.71
CA VAL A 462 -2.42 17.37 35.35
C VAL A 462 -3.88 17.83 35.28
N PRO A 463 -4.17 19.00 34.68
CA PRO A 463 -5.52 19.57 34.73
C PRO A 463 -6.48 18.83 33.80
N ARG A 464 -7.76 18.83 34.16
CA ARG A 464 -8.84 18.32 33.30
C ARG A 464 -9.49 19.44 32.50
N VAL A 465 -10.08 19.07 31.37
CA VAL A 465 -10.99 19.97 30.64
C VAL A 465 -12.13 20.37 31.58
N GLY A 466 -12.42 21.68 31.66
CA GLY A 466 -13.41 22.26 32.57
C GLY A 466 -12.87 22.71 33.92
N GLU A 467 -11.66 22.27 34.33
CA GLU A 467 -10.98 22.77 35.54
C GLU A 467 -10.11 24.00 35.23
N VAL A 468 -9.77 24.21 33.95
CA VAL A 468 -8.96 25.34 33.47
C VAL A 468 -9.72 26.15 32.43
N ASP A 469 -9.54 27.47 32.46
CA ASP A 469 -10.21 28.40 31.53
C ASP A 469 -9.76 28.20 30.07
N ASP A 470 -8.48 27.87 29.86
CA ASP A 470 -7.91 27.64 28.53
C ASP A 470 -6.76 26.62 28.56
N PHE A 471 -6.52 25.96 27.43
CA PHE A 471 -5.40 25.04 27.23
C PHE A 471 -4.96 25.03 25.76
N GLU A 472 -3.66 24.84 25.50
CA GLU A 472 -3.11 24.82 24.14
C GLU A 472 -3.37 23.47 23.45
N TYR A 473 -3.21 22.36 24.18
CA TYR A 473 -3.43 21.01 23.67
C TYR A 473 -4.35 20.19 24.58
N LEU A 474 -5.28 19.45 23.98
CA LEU A 474 -5.88 18.31 24.65
C LEU A 474 -4.92 17.13 24.54
N PHE A 475 -4.46 16.61 25.68
CA PHE A 475 -3.61 15.43 25.70
C PHE A 475 -4.46 14.16 25.69
N TRP A 476 -4.56 13.52 24.53
CA TRP A 476 -5.24 12.24 24.36
C TRP A 476 -4.37 11.11 24.90
N VAL A 477 -4.77 10.58 26.06
CA VAL A 477 -4.00 9.54 26.78
C VAL A 477 -4.17 8.19 26.08
N GLY A 478 -5.38 7.90 25.60
CA GLY A 478 -5.78 6.65 25.01
C GLY A 478 -5.75 5.48 26.00
N CYS A 479 -6.29 4.33 25.58
CA CYS A 479 -6.40 3.16 26.47
C CYS A 479 -5.05 2.60 26.92
N ALA A 480 -4.09 2.49 26.00
CA ALA A 480 -2.78 1.94 26.35
C ALA A 480 -2.08 2.87 27.36
N GLY A 481 -2.06 4.17 27.09
CA GLY A 481 -1.43 5.16 27.96
C GLY A 481 -2.07 5.26 29.35
N ALA A 482 -3.34 4.90 29.47
CA ALA A 482 -4.07 4.90 30.74
C ALA A 482 -3.91 3.59 31.53
N PHE A 483 -3.89 2.43 30.85
CA PHE A 483 -4.06 1.14 31.52
C PHE A 483 -2.87 0.18 31.41
N GLU A 484 -2.03 0.27 30.38
CA GLU A 484 -0.87 -0.62 30.21
C GLU A 484 0.39 0.00 30.84
N ASP A 485 1.05 -0.73 31.73
CA ASP A 485 2.06 -0.16 32.62
C ASP A 485 3.28 0.43 31.90
N ARG A 486 3.73 -0.15 30.78
CA ARG A 486 4.83 0.43 30.00
C ARG A 486 4.39 1.69 29.26
N ALA A 487 3.21 1.68 28.66
CA ALA A 487 2.64 2.84 28.00
C ALA A 487 2.33 3.98 28.99
N LYS A 488 1.94 3.69 30.23
CA LYS A 488 1.85 4.70 31.31
C LYS A 488 3.17 5.44 31.51
N LYS A 489 4.32 4.75 31.43
CA LYS A 489 5.64 5.41 31.51
C LYS A 489 5.84 6.39 30.35
N THR A 490 5.41 6.04 29.14
CA THR A 490 5.40 6.96 27.99
C THR A 490 4.49 8.16 28.23
N THR A 491 3.26 7.94 28.69
CA THR A 491 2.31 9.01 29.02
C THR A 491 2.91 9.99 30.03
N ARG A 492 3.51 9.47 31.10
CA ARG A 492 4.19 10.28 32.13
C ARG A 492 5.38 11.03 31.58
N ALA A 493 6.18 10.41 30.71
CA ALA A 493 7.33 11.07 30.09
C ALA A 493 6.90 12.23 29.21
N VAL A 494 5.85 12.04 28.39
CA VAL A 494 5.28 13.10 27.54
C VAL A 494 4.70 14.21 28.41
N ALA A 495 3.87 13.92 29.41
CA ALA A 495 3.32 14.92 30.31
C ALA A 495 4.42 15.74 31.02
N THR A 496 5.49 15.07 31.46
CA THR A 496 6.63 15.74 32.10
C THR A 496 7.34 16.67 31.11
N LEU A 497 7.62 16.21 29.89
CA LEU A 497 8.24 17.04 28.85
C LEU A 497 7.36 18.23 28.46
N LEU A 498 6.04 18.06 28.39
CA LEU A 498 5.11 19.17 28.12
C LEU A 498 5.13 20.20 29.26
N HIS A 499 5.16 19.73 30.51
CA HIS A 499 5.27 20.60 31.69
C HIS A 499 6.59 21.38 31.71
N GLU A 500 7.73 20.72 31.53
CA GLU A 500 9.06 21.36 31.48
C GLU A 500 9.17 22.37 30.33
N ALA A 501 8.48 22.11 29.22
CA ALA A 501 8.41 23.04 28.08
C ALA A 501 7.45 24.23 28.29
N GLY A 502 6.72 24.26 29.41
CA GLY A 502 5.67 25.24 29.69
C GLY A 502 4.48 25.16 28.72
N VAL A 503 4.19 23.98 28.16
CA VAL A 503 3.02 23.77 27.30
C VAL A 503 1.77 23.67 28.18
N SER A 504 0.75 24.48 27.89
CA SER A 504 -0.55 24.36 28.56
C SER A 504 -1.31 23.20 27.94
N PHE A 505 -1.62 22.16 28.71
CA PHE A 505 -2.38 21.01 28.24
C PHE A 505 -3.40 20.54 29.27
N ALA A 506 -4.49 19.92 28.81
CA ALA A 506 -5.51 19.33 29.66
C ALA A 506 -5.87 17.91 29.19
N ILE A 507 -6.39 17.07 30.09
CA ILE A 507 -6.88 15.72 29.78
C ILE A 507 -8.40 15.65 29.91
N LEU A 508 -9.00 14.64 29.27
CA LEU A 508 -10.42 14.33 29.42
C LEU A 508 -10.74 13.51 30.69
N GLY A 509 -9.72 12.93 31.32
CA GLY A 509 -9.90 12.08 32.51
C GLY A 509 -10.88 10.92 32.24
N GLU A 510 -11.84 10.74 33.14
CA GLU A 510 -12.90 9.73 33.02
C GLU A 510 -13.84 9.93 31.81
N GLY A 511 -13.82 11.08 31.13
CA GLY A 511 -14.59 11.30 29.90
C GLY A 511 -14.03 10.64 28.64
N GLU A 512 -12.79 10.13 28.67
CA GLU A 512 -12.13 9.57 27.48
C GLU A 512 -12.37 8.07 27.32
N THR A 513 -12.79 7.59 26.15
CA THR A 513 -12.87 6.14 25.86
C THR A 513 -11.79 5.70 24.86
N CYS A 514 -11.88 4.48 24.32
CA CYS A 514 -11.02 4.03 23.25
C CYS A 514 -11.33 4.79 21.97
N SER A 515 -10.30 5.13 21.19
CA SER A 515 -10.49 5.74 19.86
C SER A 515 -11.33 4.89 18.89
N GLY A 516 -11.55 3.60 19.19
CA GLY A 516 -12.28 2.65 18.34
C GLY A 516 -11.42 1.90 17.32
N ASP A 517 -10.12 2.22 17.18
CA ASP A 517 -9.23 1.60 16.20
C ASP A 517 -9.27 0.06 16.19
N PRO A 518 -9.13 -0.68 17.31
CA PRO A 518 -9.13 -2.14 17.26
C PRO A 518 -10.44 -2.73 16.70
N ALA A 519 -11.59 -2.18 17.11
CA ALA A 519 -12.91 -2.56 16.59
C ALA A 519 -12.99 -2.29 15.09
N ARG A 520 -12.55 -1.11 14.65
CA ARG A 520 -12.59 -0.74 13.24
C ARG A 520 -11.69 -1.62 12.37
N ARG A 521 -10.48 -1.94 12.81
CA ARG A 521 -9.53 -2.76 12.02
C ARG A 521 -9.88 -4.24 11.99
N ILE A 522 -10.57 -4.75 13.00
CA ILE A 522 -11.08 -6.14 12.97
C ILE A 522 -12.33 -6.26 12.10
N GLY A 523 -13.06 -5.16 11.86
CA GLY A 523 -14.26 -5.13 11.03
C GLY A 523 -15.56 -4.93 11.80
N ASN A 524 -15.49 -4.68 13.12
CA ASN A 524 -16.66 -4.39 13.94
C ASN A 524 -16.98 -2.88 13.87
N GLU A 525 -17.72 -2.48 12.82
CA GLU A 525 -18.04 -1.07 12.60
C GLU A 525 -19.05 -0.53 13.63
N PHE A 526 -20.00 -1.33 14.15
CA PHE A 526 -20.93 -0.88 15.20
C PHE A 526 -20.19 -0.41 16.47
N VAL A 527 -19.28 -1.23 17.00
CA VAL A 527 -18.49 -0.86 18.19
C VAL A 527 -17.59 0.34 17.89
N PHE A 528 -17.07 0.46 16.67
CA PHE A 528 -16.33 1.66 16.27
C PHE A 528 -17.22 2.90 16.28
N GLN A 529 -18.40 2.86 15.65
CA GLN A 529 -19.34 3.98 15.56
C GLN A 529 -19.75 4.46 16.95
N MET A 530 -20.17 3.54 17.83
CA MET A 530 -20.54 3.84 19.21
C MET A 530 -19.42 4.61 19.95
N LEU A 531 -18.20 4.08 19.94
CA LEU A 531 -17.06 4.69 20.64
C LEU A 531 -16.66 6.02 20.00
N ALA A 532 -16.61 6.07 18.68
CA ALA A 532 -16.14 7.24 17.95
C ALA A 532 -17.13 8.40 18.05
N GLN A 533 -18.44 8.14 17.95
CA GLN A 533 -19.49 9.16 18.10
C GLN A 533 -19.47 9.76 19.51
N GLN A 534 -19.42 8.91 20.55
CA GLN A 534 -19.28 9.38 21.94
C GLN A 534 -18.04 10.25 22.13
N ASN A 535 -16.88 9.82 21.60
CA ASN A 535 -15.66 10.61 21.71
C ASN A 535 -15.74 11.92 20.92
N VAL A 536 -16.38 11.94 19.75
CA VAL A 536 -16.56 13.16 18.94
C VAL A 536 -17.45 14.16 19.67
N GLU A 537 -18.53 13.72 20.30
CA GLU A 537 -19.39 14.57 21.14
C GLU A 537 -18.59 15.18 22.29
N THR A 538 -17.91 14.34 23.08
CA THR A 538 -17.07 14.79 24.20
C THR A 538 -15.96 15.76 23.76
N LEU A 539 -15.31 15.49 22.62
CA LEU A 539 -14.26 16.36 22.10
C LEU A 539 -14.82 17.69 21.57
N ASN A 540 -15.98 17.67 20.92
CA ASN A 540 -16.64 18.89 20.45
C ASN A 540 -17.08 19.77 21.62
N GLU A 541 -17.60 19.19 22.69
CA GLU A 541 -17.89 19.89 23.95
C GLU A 541 -16.62 20.47 24.58
N ALA A 542 -15.54 19.67 24.66
CA ALA A 542 -14.24 20.11 25.21
C ALA A 542 -13.62 21.29 24.45
N PHE A 543 -13.95 21.45 23.17
CA PHE A 543 -13.47 22.51 22.29
C PHE A 543 -14.56 23.54 21.94
N GLU A 544 -15.65 23.59 22.70
CA GLU A 544 -16.75 24.52 22.45
C GLU A 544 -16.24 25.98 22.42
N GLY A 545 -16.77 26.77 21.48
CA GLY A 545 -16.36 28.16 21.28
C GLY A 545 -14.97 28.35 20.66
N ARG A 546 -14.21 27.28 20.38
CA ARG A 546 -12.89 27.38 19.75
C ARG A 546 -12.97 27.22 18.24
N GLU A 547 -12.24 28.10 17.54
CA GLU A 547 -11.95 27.96 16.12
C GLU A 547 -11.30 26.60 15.83
N GLN A 548 -11.62 26.01 14.68
CA GLN A 548 -11.11 24.70 14.27
C GLN A 548 -9.58 24.58 14.37
N ALA A 549 -8.85 25.62 13.96
CA ALA A 549 -7.38 25.68 14.02
C ALA A 549 -6.80 25.69 15.45
N LYS A 550 -7.65 25.82 16.48
CA LYS A 550 -7.27 25.78 17.90
C LYS A 550 -7.73 24.50 18.60
N ARG A 551 -8.38 23.58 17.89
CA ARG A 551 -8.82 22.28 18.41
C ARG A 551 -7.70 21.26 18.32
N LYS A 552 -6.62 21.51 19.06
CA LYS A 552 -5.37 20.75 18.97
C LYS A 552 -5.37 19.57 19.93
N ILE A 553 -5.09 18.38 19.40
CA ILE A 553 -4.99 17.14 20.19
C ILE A 553 -3.58 16.57 20.01
N VAL A 554 -2.90 16.25 21.10
CA VAL A 554 -1.65 15.47 21.07
C VAL A 554 -1.93 14.04 21.50
N ALA A 555 -1.48 13.06 20.70
CA ALA A 555 -1.66 11.64 20.97
C ALA A 555 -0.32 10.89 21.02
N THR A 556 -0.18 9.94 21.96
CA THR A 556 1.01 9.08 22.10
C THR A 556 0.97 7.81 21.25
N CYS A 557 -0.21 7.46 20.76
CA CYS A 557 -0.44 6.25 19.98
C CYS A 557 -0.70 6.62 18.52
N PRO A 558 0.10 6.11 17.56
CA PRO A 558 -0.15 6.32 16.13
C PRO A 558 -1.51 5.82 15.64
N HIS A 559 -2.10 4.83 16.32
CA HIS A 559 -3.44 4.34 16.00
C HIS A 559 -4.51 5.37 16.38
N CYS A 560 -4.42 5.93 17.60
CA CYS A 560 -5.31 7.01 18.03
C CYS A 560 -5.10 8.25 17.17
N PHE A 561 -3.85 8.66 16.93
CA PHE A 561 -3.49 9.75 16.02
C PHE A 561 -4.14 9.57 14.64
N ASN A 562 -4.05 8.36 14.06
CA ASN A 562 -4.65 8.08 12.76
C ASN A 562 -6.18 8.17 12.78
N THR A 563 -6.82 7.57 13.78
CA THR A 563 -8.28 7.50 13.87
C THR A 563 -8.90 8.86 14.22
N LEU A 564 -8.35 9.56 15.21
CA LEU A 564 -8.78 10.92 15.55
C LEU A 564 -8.56 11.89 14.37
N GLY A 565 -7.38 11.86 13.75
CA GLY A 565 -6.99 12.86 12.75
C GLY A 565 -7.53 12.62 11.34
N ASN A 566 -7.79 11.37 10.94
CA ASN A 566 -8.26 11.06 9.59
C ASN A 566 -9.70 10.55 9.55
N GLU A 567 -10.17 9.88 10.60
CA GLU A 567 -11.40 9.08 10.54
C GLU A 567 -12.57 9.70 11.28
N TYR A 568 -12.34 10.48 12.34
CA TYR A 568 -13.42 11.14 13.09
C TYR A 568 -14.15 12.22 12.29
N GLY A 569 -13.52 12.77 11.24
CA GLY A 569 -14.19 13.67 10.31
C GLY A 569 -15.40 13.03 9.61
N GLN A 570 -15.47 11.69 9.54
CA GLN A 570 -16.65 10.98 9.03
C GLN A 570 -17.87 11.10 9.95
N LEU A 571 -17.66 11.51 11.21
CA LEU A 571 -18.67 11.65 12.26
C LEU A 571 -18.78 13.10 12.77
N GLY A 572 -18.24 14.07 12.01
CA GLY A 572 -18.26 15.49 12.40
C GLY A 572 -17.19 15.91 13.42
N GLY A 573 -16.19 15.06 13.67
CA GLY A 573 -15.04 15.39 14.52
C GLY A 573 -13.87 15.95 13.72
N GLU A 574 -13.71 17.27 13.72
CA GLU A 574 -12.62 17.95 13.01
C GLU A 574 -11.59 18.55 13.99
N PHE A 575 -10.42 17.91 14.08
CA PHE A 575 -9.38 18.26 15.04
C PHE A 575 -7.99 18.33 14.39
N GLU A 576 -7.14 19.24 14.87
CA GLU A 576 -5.71 19.23 14.53
C GLU A 576 -5.00 18.24 15.44
N VAL A 577 -4.83 17.00 14.98
CA VAL A 577 -4.19 15.95 15.76
C VAL A 577 -2.72 15.86 15.40
N VAL A 578 -1.84 15.89 16.40
CA VAL A 578 -0.40 15.68 16.25
C VAL A 578 0.05 14.48 17.07
N HIS A 579 1.02 13.73 16.54
CA HIS A 579 1.69 12.71 17.33
C HIS A 579 2.68 13.35 18.30
N HIS A 580 2.87 12.77 19.49
CA HIS A 580 3.76 13.33 20.51
C HIS A 580 5.18 13.58 19.99
N THR A 581 5.71 12.71 19.11
CA THR A 581 7.04 12.94 18.53
C THR A 581 7.13 14.19 17.66
N GLN A 582 6.04 14.58 16.99
CA GLN A 582 6.00 15.82 16.20
C GLN A 582 6.02 17.05 17.11
N LEU A 583 5.22 17.02 18.17
CA LEU A 583 5.21 18.10 19.16
C LEU A 583 6.56 18.20 19.87
N LEU A 584 7.13 17.08 20.32
CA LEU A 584 8.44 17.07 20.97
C LEU A 584 9.56 17.56 20.04
N ALA A 585 9.56 17.18 18.75
CA ALA A 585 10.50 17.70 17.77
C ALA A 585 10.36 19.24 17.64
N HIS A 586 9.13 19.74 17.58
CA HIS A 586 8.87 21.17 17.54
C HIS A 586 9.39 21.88 18.81
N LEU A 587 9.12 21.35 19.99
CA LEU A 587 9.56 21.93 21.27
C LEU A 587 11.08 21.94 21.42
N VAL A 588 11.77 20.91 20.91
CA VAL A 588 13.24 20.89 20.86
C VAL A 588 13.76 21.94 19.86
N SER A 589 13.20 21.99 18.65
CA SER A 589 13.65 22.92 17.61
C SER A 589 13.45 24.40 17.97
N THR A 590 12.46 24.69 18.82
CA THR A 590 12.15 26.05 19.32
C THR A 590 12.88 26.39 20.61
N GLY A 591 13.71 25.48 21.15
CA GLY A 591 14.46 25.69 22.39
C GLY A 591 13.61 25.61 23.66
N ARG A 592 12.31 25.28 23.57
CA ARG A 592 11.44 25.04 24.74
C ARG A 592 11.82 23.78 25.51
N LEU A 593 12.42 22.81 24.83
CA LEU A 593 13.09 21.65 25.44
C LEU A 593 14.55 21.65 25.01
N THR A 594 15.45 21.64 25.98
CA THR A 594 16.90 21.58 25.72
C THR A 594 17.44 20.25 26.26
N PRO A 595 17.83 19.31 25.38
CA PRO A 595 18.59 18.13 25.79
C PRO A 595 19.93 18.57 26.38
N VAL A 596 20.24 18.17 27.61
CA VAL A 596 21.44 18.61 28.35
C VAL A 596 22.46 17.50 28.61
N GLN A 597 22.02 16.23 28.61
CA GLN A 597 22.90 15.08 28.78
C GLN A 597 22.74 14.10 27.61
N PRO A 598 23.80 13.78 26.86
CA PRO A 598 23.75 12.72 25.86
C PRO A 598 23.28 11.39 26.46
N VAL A 599 22.36 10.71 25.79
CA VAL A 599 22.02 9.32 26.11
C VAL A 599 23.03 8.42 25.39
N ASP A 600 23.66 7.50 26.13
CA ASP A 600 24.67 6.57 25.59
C ASP A 600 24.21 5.89 24.28
N GLY A 601 25.14 5.81 23.32
CA GLY A 601 24.89 5.34 21.96
C GLY A 601 24.46 3.87 21.85
N GLY A 602 24.00 3.49 20.66
CA GLY A 602 23.46 2.15 20.38
C GLY A 602 21.92 2.10 20.37
N VAL A 603 21.28 3.19 19.93
CA VAL A 603 19.83 3.26 19.71
C VAL A 603 19.52 2.95 18.24
N THR A 604 18.54 2.08 18.01
CA THR A 604 17.85 1.92 16.72
C THR A 604 16.39 2.33 16.84
N TYR A 605 15.73 2.66 15.73
CA TYR A 605 14.34 3.11 15.71
C TYR A 605 13.43 2.21 14.89
N HIS A 606 12.33 1.75 15.47
CA HIS A 606 11.26 1.10 14.73
C HIS A 606 10.20 2.13 14.29
N ASP A 607 10.10 2.36 12.98
CA ASP A 607 9.02 3.18 12.40
C ASP A 607 7.65 2.48 12.51
N PRO A 608 6.69 3.02 13.31
CA PRO A 608 5.34 2.49 13.40
C PRO A 608 4.58 2.70 12.07
N CYS A 609 3.84 1.68 11.62
CA CYS A 609 3.16 1.75 10.33
C CYS A 609 2.11 2.88 10.25
N TYR A 610 1.35 3.12 11.32
CA TYR A 610 0.33 4.18 11.36
C TYR A 610 0.95 5.58 11.47
N LEU A 611 2.16 5.73 11.99
CA LEU A 611 2.85 7.02 12.02
C LEU A 611 3.49 7.33 10.66
N GLY A 612 4.26 6.37 10.15
CA GLY A 612 5.01 6.50 8.91
C GLY A 612 4.17 6.28 7.65
N ARG A 613 3.78 5.04 7.34
CA ARG A 613 3.13 4.73 6.04
C ARG A 613 1.76 5.37 5.87
N HIS A 614 0.94 5.40 6.92
CA HIS A 614 -0.41 5.96 6.86
C HIS A 614 -0.42 7.50 6.89
N ASN A 615 0.48 8.12 7.67
CA ASN A 615 0.44 9.56 7.95
C ASN A 615 1.70 10.35 7.54
N ARG A 616 2.70 9.68 6.96
CA ARG A 616 3.94 10.28 6.42
C ARG A 616 4.81 11.01 7.45
N VAL A 617 4.73 10.62 8.72
CA VAL A 617 5.60 11.15 9.76
C VAL A 617 6.81 10.23 9.93
N PHE A 618 7.95 10.64 9.38
CA PHE A 618 9.22 9.89 9.46
C PHE A 618 10.36 10.68 10.12
N ALA A 619 10.41 12.00 9.93
CA ALA A 619 11.52 12.83 10.38
C ALA A 619 11.46 13.12 11.88
N ALA A 620 10.30 13.56 12.39
CA ALA A 620 10.15 14.01 13.78
C ALA A 620 10.68 13.03 14.86
N PRO A 621 10.41 11.71 14.79
CA PRO A 621 11.01 10.77 15.75
C PRO A 621 12.55 10.76 15.72
N ARG A 622 13.14 10.87 14.52
CA ARG A 622 14.59 10.88 14.31
C ARG A 622 15.21 12.18 14.80
N GLU A 623 14.55 13.31 14.59
CA GLU A 623 14.98 14.62 15.10
C GLU A 623 15.03 14.63 16.63
N VAL A 624 13.99 14.07 17.28
CA VAL A 624 13.96 13.92 18.75
C VAL A 624 15.08 13.01 19.24
N LEU A 625 15.23 11.82 18.64
CA LEU A 625 16.27 10.86 19.03
C LEU A 625 17.67 11.44 18.80
N GLY A 626 17.92 12.05 17.64
CA GLY A 626 19.19 12.68 17.32
C GLY A 626 19.55 13.80 18.31
N SER A 627 18.57 14.60 18.73
CA SER A 627 18.79 15.65 19.72
C SER A 627 19.12 15.08 21.11
N ALA A 628 18.45 14.00 21.52
CA ALA A 628 18.70 13.31 22.79
C ALA A 628 20.05 12.59 22.83
N LEU A 629 20.46 11.98 21.71
CA LEU A 629 21.75 11.29 21.58
C LEU A 629 22.94 12.26 21.58
N ASN A 630 22.76 13.47 21.04
CA ASN A 630 23.83 14.45 20.91
C ASN A 630 23.87 15.50 22.04
N GLY A 631 22.93 15.49 22.99
CA GLY A 631 22.92 16.43 24.13
C GLY A 631 23.00 17.92 23.75
N GLY A 632 22.41 18.31 22.62
CA GLY A 632 22.38 19.72 22.17
C GLY A 632 23.70 20.29 21.61
N GLY A 633 24.78 19.50 21.49
CA GLY A 633 26.07 19.96 20.93
C GLY A 633 26.93 18.82 20.35
N ARG A 634 27.51 19.05 19.16
CA ARG A 634 28.28 18.09 18.32
C ARG A 634 29.08 17.03 19.10
N ALA A 635 28.66 15.76 18.99
CA ALA A 635 29.54 14.58 18.99
C ALA A 635 28.80 13.31 18.51
N ASP A 636 29.09 12.88 17.26
CA ASP A 636 29.21 11.53 16.68
C ASP A 636 28.31 10.33 17.11
N ALA A 637 27.24 10.53 17.90
CA ALA A 637 26.28 9.47 18.25
C ALA A 637 25.09 9.46 17.29
N ASP A 638 25.23 8.73 16.19
CA ASP A 638 24.16 8.58 15.20
C ASP A 638 23.15 7.47 15.58
N LEU A 639 21.89 7.72 15.25
CA LEU A 639 20.84 6.70 15.28
C LEU A 639 21.20 5.57 14.31
N ILE A 640 21.27 4.33 14.81
CA ILE A 640 21.56 3.16 13.98
C ILE A 640 20.28 2.71 13.30
N GLU A 641 20.14 3.02 12.01
CA GLU A 641 18.95 2.63 11.24
C GLU A 641 18.94 1.13 10.94
N MET A 642 17.78 0.50 11.15
CA MET A 642 17.53 -0.84 10.61
C MET A 642 17.52 -0.80 9.07
N PRO A 643 17.94 -1.86 8.38
CA PRO A 643 17.95 -1.91 6.90
C PRO A 643 16.59 -1.59 6.27
N ARG A 644 15.51 -2.08 6.89
CA ARG A 644 14.13 -1.71 6.56
C ARG A 644 13.63 -0.64 7.53
N ASN A 645 13.64 0.61 7.09
CA ASN A 645 13.14 1.78 7.82
C ASN A 645 12.23 2.65 6.93
N SER A 646 11.67 3.71 7.51
CA SER A 646 10.81 4.68 6.85
C SER A 646 9.65 4.00 6.09
N GLU A 647 9.41 4.32 4.81
CA GLU A 647 8.34 3.70 4.02
C GLU A 647 8.49 2.18 3.86
N ARG A 648 9.73 1.66 4.01
CA ARG A 648 10.06 0.24 3.86
C ARG A 648 10.07 -0.52 5.19
N SER A 649 9.76 0.15 6.31
CA SER A 649 9.77 -0.45 7.64
C SER A 649 8.97 -1.75 7.72
N PHE A 650 9.51 -2.77 8.38
CA PHE A 650 8.80 -4.03 8.59
C PHE A 650 7.89 -3.94 9.81
N CYS A 651 6.66 -4.49 9.72
CA CYS A 651 5.64 -4.35 10.76
C CYS A 651 6.06 -5.02 12.07
N CYS A 652 5.63 -4.47 13.22
CA CYS A 652 5.78 -5.10 14.54
C CYS A 652 4.81 -6.26 14.79
N GLY A 653 3.74 -6.41 13.99
CA GLY A 653 2.74 -7.47 14.13
C GLY A 653 1.43 -7.06 14.81
N ALA A 654 1.33 -5.89 15.46
CA ALA A 654 0.16 -5.52 16.29
C ALA A 654 -1.10 -5.07 15.52
N GLY A 655 -0.93 -4.45 14.36
CA GLY A 655 -2.04 -3.80 13.64
C GLY A 655 -3.11 -4.78 13.16
N GLY A 656 -4.24 -4.30 12.67
CA GLY A 656 -5.33 -5.20 12.26
C GLY A 656 -6.00 -5.93 13.42
N ALA A 657 -5.92 -5.36 14.64
CA ALA A 657 -6.28 -5.95 15.94
C ALA A 657 -5.46 -7.18 16.36
N ARG A 658 -4.33 -7.45 15.69
CA ARG A 658 -3.48 -8.64 15.94
C ARG A 658 -2.77 -8.66 17.28
N MET A 659 -2.65 -7.52 17.96
CA MET A 659 -2.21 -7.48 19.37
C MET A 659 -3.11 -8.31 20.30
N TRP A 660 -4.37 -8.51 19.92
CA TRP A 660 -5.39 -9.22 20.71
C TRP A 660 -5.65 -10.64 20.22
N MET A 661 -4.84 -11.13 19.28
CA MET A 661 -5.01 -12.42 18.63
C MET A 661 -3.71 -13.20 18.62
N GLU A 662 -3.78 -14.50 18.80
CA GLU A 662 -2.58 -15.33 18.79
C GLU A 662 -2.03 -15.56 17.38
N GLU A 663 -0.70 -15.64 17.30
CA GLU A 663 0.03 -15.94 16.07
C GLU A 663 0.36 -17.44 16.00
N LYS A 664 -0.55 -18.26 15.46
CA LYS A 664 -0.38 -19.72 15.40
C LYS A 664 0.31 -20.23 14.13
N ILE A 665 0.36 -19.42 13.08
CA ILE A 665 0.84 -19.83 11.76
C ILE A 665 2.17 -19.15 11.43
N GLY A 666 3.16 -19.97 11.06
CA GLY A 666 4.50 -19.51 10.70
C GLY A 666 5.25 -18.87 11.87
N LYS A 667 6.24 -18.04 11.55
CA LYS A 667 7.00 -17.26 12.53
C LYS A 667 6.17 -16.06 13.00
N ARG A 668 6.25 -15.66 14.28
CA ARG A 668 5.63 -14.41 14.74
C ARG A 668 6.28 -13.20 14.07
N ILE A 669 5.49 -12.20 13.70
CA ILE A 669 5.98 -11.03 12.95
C ILE A 669 6.93 -10.20 13.81
N ASN A 670 6.62 -10.05 15.10
CA ASN A 670 7.46 -9.31 16.04
C ASN A 670 8.86 -9.91 16.18
N VAL A 671 8.99 -11.23 16.22
CA VAL A 671 10.29 -11.92 16.32
C VAL A 671 11.17 -11.62 15.11
N ASP A 672 10.61 -11.64 13.89
CA ASP A 672 11.37 -11.29 12.68
C ASP A 672 11.84 -9.83 12.71
N ARG A 673 11.02 -8.92 13.22
CA ARG A 673 11.41 -7.52 13.38
C ARG A 673 12.47 -7.32 14.46
N VAL A 674 12.38 -8.02 15.58
CA VAL A 674 13.36 -7.94 16.67
C VAL A 674 14.72 -8.49 16.23
N GLU A 675 14.77 -9.58 15.49
CA GLU A 675 16.02 -10.09 14.94
C GLU A 675 16.70 -9.08 14.02
N GLU A 676 15.93 -8.37 13.19
CA GLU A 676 16.46 -7.28 12.38
C GLU A 676 17.00 -6.14 13.26
N ALA A 677 16.26 -5.74 14.31
CA ALA A 677 16.69 -4.72 15.25
C ALA A 677 17.99 -5.11 15.96
N MET A 678 18.09 -6.34 16.47
CA MET A 678 19.27 -6.86 17.15
C MET A 678 20.48 -6.98 16.22
N SER A 679 20.27 -7.28 14.93
CA SER A 679 21.37 -7.38 13.97
C SER A 679 22.08 -6.05 13.68
N THR A 680 21.48 -4.93 14.08
CA THR A 680 22.15 -3.61 14.06
C THR A 680 23.21 -3.45 15.16
N GLY A 681 23.20 -4.31 16.20
CA GLY A 681 24.04 -4.17 17.39
C GLY A 681 23.53 -3.14 18.41
N ALA A 682 22.37 -2.51 18.16
CA ALA A 682 21.75 -1.58 19.09
C ALA A 682 21.31 -2.27 20.39
N ARG A 683 21.58 -1.63 21.54
CA ARG A 683 21.12 -2.05 22.88
C ARG A 683 19.77 -1.45 23.25
N THR A 684 19.32 -0.46 22.49
CA THR A 684 18.05 0.23 22.73
C THR A 684 17.25 0.27 21.43
N VAL A 685 16.02 -0.22 21.47
CA VAL A 685 15.06 -0.10 20.37
C VAL A 685 14.04 0.96 20.74
N ALA A 686 14.21 2.15 20.17
CA ALA A 686 13.28 3.24 20.29
C ALA A 686 12.00 2.95 19.48
N VAL A 687 10.85 3.22 20.09
CA VAL A 687 9.52 3.10 19.46
C VAL A 687 8.73 4.39 19.64
N GLY A 688 7.77 4.65 18.77
CA GLY A 688 6.81 5.75 18.93
C GLY A 688 5.37 5.24 18.94
N CYS A 689 5.14 4.06 19.51
CA CYS A 689 3.81 3.43 19.51
C CYS A 689 3.70 2.42 20.66
N PRO A 690 2.67 2.50 21.51
CA PRO A 690 2.51 1.57 22.64
C PRO A 690 2.28 0.12 22.19
N PHE A 691 1.58 -0.10 21.06
CA PHE A 691 1.41 -1.44 20.51
C PHE A 691 2.74 -2.01 19.98
N CYS A 692 3.55 -1.17 19.33
CA CYS A 692 4.89 -1.60 18.88
C CYS A 692 5.79 -1.89 20.07
N SER A 693 5.72 -1.08 21.13
CA SER A 693 6.44 -1.32 22.40
C SER A 693 6.11 -2.70 22.95
N THR A 694 4.81 -3.03 23.05
CA THR A 694 4.36 -4.34 23.55
C THR A 694 4.88 -5.48 22.68
N MET A 695 4.69 -5.39 21.37
CA MET A 695 5.09 -6.47 20.45
C MET A 695 6.60 -6.68 20.39
N LEU A 696 7.40 -5.60 20.35
CA LEU A 696 8.85 -5.73 20.29
C LEU A 696 9.42 -6.20 21.63
N ASN A 697 8.87 -5.77 22.77
CA ASN A 697 9.22 -6.33 24.07
C ASN A 697 8.94 -7.84 24.13
N ASP A 698 7.76 -8.27 23.69
CA ASP A 698 7.42 -9.70 23.59
C ASP A 698 8.43 -10.45 22.70
N GLY A 699 8.80 -9.88 21.56
CA GLY A 699 9.80 -10.47 20.66
C GLY A 699 11.20 -10.56 21.29
N VAL A 700 11.64 -9.52 22.01
CA VAL A 700 12.94 -9.50 22.73
C VAL A 700 12.96 -10.54 23.86
N ASN A 701 11.89 -10.61 24.65
CA ASN A 701 11.76 -11.60 25.72
C ASN A 701 11.69 -13.02 25.17
N GLY A 702 10.94 -13.24 24.08
CA GLY A 702 10.87 -14.54 23.40
C GLY A 702 12.21 -15.01 22.83
N LYS A 703 13.17 -14.10 22.60
CA LYS A 703 14.55 -14.41 22.21
C LYS A 703 15.52 -14.55 23.38
N GLY A 704 15.05 -14.37 24.62
CA GLY A 704 15.90 -14.39 25.83
C GLY A 704 16.87 -13.20 25.90
N ALA A 705 16.56 -12.09 25.23
CA ALA A 705 17.45 -10.93 25.11
C ALA A 705 17.01 -9.73 25.96
N GLY A 706 16.08 -9.92 26.90
CA GLY A 706 15.50 -8.84 27.73
C GLY A 706 16.51 -8.08 28.60
N GLU A 707 17.62 -8.71 28.97
CA GLU A 707 18.71 -8.04 29.71
C GLU A 707 19.71 -7.33 28.78
N GLN A 708 19.68 -7.63 27.48
CA GLN A 708 20.64 -7.13 26.48
C GLN A 708 20.07 -5.96 25.67
N VAL A 709 18.75 -5.95 25.46
CA VAL A 709 18.06 -4.99 24.60
C VAL A 709 16.87 -4.39 25.33
N GLU A 710 16.89 -3.08 25.52
CA GLU A 710 15.76 -2.32 26.06
C GLU A 710 14.84 -1.85 24.92
N VAL A 711 13.52 -1.97 25.10
CA VAL A 711 12.53 -1.34 24.21
C VAL A 711 11.88 -0.18 24.95
N VAL A 712 12.05 1.03 24.42
CA VAL A 712 11.67 2.28 25.11
C VAL A 712 11.06 3.28 24.13
N ASP A 713 10.13 4.11 24.60
CA ASP A 713 9.54 5.14 23.75
C ASP A 713 10.50 6.31 23.50
N VAL A 714 10.41 6.93 22.32
CA VAL A 714 11.15 8.14 21.93
C VAL A 714 11.04 9.25 22.99
N ALA A 715 9.87 9.44 23.61
CA ALA A 715 9.68 10.44 24.66
C ALA A 715 10.53 10.15 25.92
N SER A 716 10.61 8.88 26.31
CA SER A 716 11.40 8.46 27.47
C SER A 716 12.90 8.61 27.20
N VAL A 717 13.35 8.38 25.96
CA VAL A 717 14.75 8.67 25.56
C VAL A 717 15.03 10.17 25.65
N LEU A 718 14.14 11.02 25.14
CA LEU A 718 14.28 12.47 25.25
C LEU A 718 14.30 12.94 26.71
N LEU A 719 13.41 12.39 27.55
CA LEU A 719 13.34 12.75 28.97
C LEU A 719 14.65 12.44 29.70
N ARG A 720 15.29 11.29 29.45
CA ARG A 720 16.62 10.97 30.02
C ARG A 720 17.67 12.03 29.71
N SER A 721 17.56 12.69 28.56
CA SER A 721 18.48 13.72 28.11
C SER A 721 18.16 15.11 28.65
N VAL A 722 16.87 15.46 28.76
CA VAL A 722 16.39 16.76 29.26
C VAL A 722 16.46 16.84 30.79
N LYS A 723 16.12 15.75 31.47
CA LYS A 723 16.05 15.67 32.93
C LYS A 723 16.77 14.40 33.42
N PRO A 724 18.11 14.43 33.49
CA PRO A 724 18.89 13.36 34.08
C PRO A 724 18.41 13.04 35.49
N ASP A 725 18.29 11.75 35.84
CA ASP A 725 18.10 11.38 37.23
C ASP A 725 19.38 11.79 38.01
N THR A 726 19.27 12.82 38.85
CA THR A 726 20.28 13.09 39.88
C THR A 726 20.20 11.97 40.90
N ALA A 727 21.01 10.92 40.76
CA ALA A 727 21.03 9.82 41.73
C ALA A 727 21.31 10.36 43.15
N PRO A 728 20.54 9.97 44.19
CA PRO A 728 20.89 10.22 45.58
C PRO A 728 22.03 9.27 45.96
N GLY A 729 23.28 9.68 45.73
CA GLY A 729 24.42 8.78 45.88
C GLY A 729 25.79 9.46 46.02
N GLY A 730 25.83 10.73 46.41
CA GLY A 730 27.06 11.34 46.91
C GLY A 730 27.15 11.13 48.41
N LYS A 731 27.88 10.10 48.86
CA LYS A 731 28.32 10.06 50.26
C LYS A 731 29.15 11.33 50.51
N GLU A 732 28.65 12.20 51.38
CA GLU A 732 29.47 13.20 52.06
C GLU A 732 30.69 12.49 52.63
N THR A 733 31.86 12.81 52.08
CA THR A 733 33.11 12.51 52.74
C THR A 733 33.28 13.57 53.82
N ALA A 734 33.06 13.17 55.07
CA ALA A 734 33.37 14.00 56.24
C ALA A 734 34.85 14.43 56.18
N PRO A 735 35.18 15.68 56.56
CA PRO A 735 36.56 16.14 56.54
C PRO A 735 37.35 15.39 57.62
N ALA A 736 38.46 14.79 57.21
CA ALA A 736 39.42 14.23 58.15
C ALA A 736 39.97 15.36 59.02
N ALA A 737 39.79 15.24 60.33
CA ALA A 737 40.44 16.09 61.31
C ALA A 737 41.97 15.94 61.20
N GLY A 738 42.63 17.07 60.99
CA GLY A 738 44.05 17.29 61.23
C GLY A 738 44.17 18.49 62.17
#